data_AF-A0A3A5HCM6-F1
#
_entry.id   AF-A0A3A5HCM6-F1
#
_cell.length_a   1.000
_cell.length_b   1.000
_cell.length_c   1.000
_cell.angle_alpha   90.00
_cell.angle_beta   90.00
_cell.angle_gamma   90.00
#
_symmetry.space_group_name_H-M   'P 1'
#
loop_
_entity.id
_entity.type
_entity.pdbx_description
1 polymer ?
#
loop_
_entity_poly.entity_id
_entity_poly.type
_entity_poly.pdbx_seq_one_letter_code
_entity_poly.pdbx_strand_id
1 'polypeptide(L)'
;MAATKVTVVDAGVQTTVQDIDGRRGYWDVGVPPSGAFDEFTFALVNAAVGNPDTAGGLECVVRGPVLAFDTDTLVCVGGGLTDASVDGWPLSPGEVRRVRAGAVLDVGPVDGPGMRGYVAVQGGIDVPRVLGSRATFILGGFGGVEGRPVLDGDVLPLGRRENLAAPVEVVDLLPALGGEWELRVIAGPHGAPEHLTVEGVRELFATSWRVDHRADRTGVRLVGPMPGWARTDGGEAGLHPSNVHDSAYPVGGIMLSGDTPVIVGKDGPSLGGFVVPAGVIGADLWKLGQLRPGDTVQLVPVAPDDAEAAMRERRALLDLVRGLGDRKPCAQITPVQGGAEGPAEGPAGDGRTAPERITWDRPAQLAERPAAGHHPAYSIRRSGDRHLLLEAGPSSLELTVRVWIHLLAEALRADRPDGVAEIVEGVRSVLVKVDDAVLRLPDLARHLVGLAADLADPATVVLDVREVTMPMAFDHPEAHEAMRRYQSVNPTAPWNPDNVEFIRRVNDLPQRDDVFGVVTEATYLVVGLGDVYLGAPVAVPIDPRHRLVTTKYNPARTWTPQNAVGIGGIYLCIYGMEGPGGYQLVGRTVPVWRLIAEDPGRDPKPWLLRQFDRIRFVPVTAEELALQRAEIKAGVRDLDIRPATFSVAEVAALEEGAADEIALVRAHRRAAFDAERQRWVS
;
A
#
# COMPACT_ATOMS: atom_id res chain seq x y z
N MET A 1 -20.35 3.85 -35.18
CA MET A 1 -21.21 2.82 -34.56
C MET A 1 -21.63 3.34 -33.20
N ALA A 2 -22.89 3.17 -32.79
CA ALA A 2 -23.31 3.55 -31.44
C ALA A 2 -22.50 2.72 -30.43
N ALA A 3 -21.97 3.35 -29.38
CA ALA A 3 -21.30 2.62 -28.31
C ALA A 3 -22.30 1.67 -27.66
N THR A 4 -21.91 0.40 -27.45
CA THR A 4 -22.72 -0.61 -26.75
C THR A 4 -22.72 -0.27 -25.27
N LYS A 5 -23.86 -0.34 -24.57
CA LYS A 5 -23.93 0.12 -23.18
C LYS A 5 -24.73 -0.83 -22.28
N VAL A 6 -24.40 -0.79 -20.99
CA VAL A 6 -25.14 -1.47 -19.92
C VAL A 6 -25.65 -0.42 -18.95
N THR A 7 -26.94 -0.46 -18.62
CA THR A 7 -27.53 0.45 -17.64
C THR A 7 -27.59 -0.22 -16.28
N VAL A 8 -27.12 0.48 -15.25
CA VAL A 8 -27.25 0.06 -13.85
C VAL A 8 -28.67 0.40 -13.39
N VAL A 9 -29.48 -0.62 -13.13
CA VAL A 9 -30.86 -0.46 -12.63
C VAL A 9 -30.86 -0.33 -11.11
N ASP A 10 -30.06 -1.15 -10.44
CA ASP A 10 -29.75 -1.13 -8.99
C ASP A 10 -28.24 -1.34 -8.86
N ALA A 11 -27.55 -0.48 -8.13
CA ALA A 11 -26.09 -0.54 -7.99
C ALA A 11 -25.59 -1.63 -7.03
N GLY A 12 -26.47 -2.24 -6.24
CA GLY A 12 -26.11 -3.08 -5.11
C GLY A 12 -25.59 -2.24 -3.93
N VAL A 13 -24.76 -2.83 -3.08
CA VAL A 13 -24.23 -2.14 -1.88
C VAL A 13 -22.99 -1.31 -2.21
N GLN A 14 -21.99 -1.94 -2.85
CA GLN A 14 -20.80 -1.26 -3.33
C GLN A 14 -20.23 -2.03 -4.52
N THR A 15 -20.52 -1.53 -5.71
CA THR A 15 -20.04 -2.11 -6.98
C THR A 15 -19.09 -1.12 -7.65
N THR A 16 -17.88 -1.59 -8.00
CA THR A 16 -16.85 -0.75 -8.63
C THR A 16 -16.33 -1.38 -9.90
N VAL A 17 -15.86 -0.55 -10.83
CA VAL A 17 -15.11 -1.02 -12.00
C VAL A 17 -13.67 -1.31 -11.56
N GLN A 18 -13.21 -2.53 -11.83
CA GLN A 18 -11.84 -2.96 -11.56
C GLN A 18 -11.22 -3.54 -12.83
N ASP A 19 -9.90 -3.62 -12.86
CA ASP A 19 -9.15 -4.43 -13.81
C ASP A 19 -8.16 -5.34 -13.07
N ILE A 20 -7.50 -6.24 -13.80
CA ILE A 20 -6.61 -7.23 -13.21
C ILE A 20 -5.25 -6.63 -12.82
N ASP A 21 -4.76 -5.67 -13.61
CA ASP A 21 -3.41 -5.15 -13.48
C ASP A 21 -3.29 -4.10 -12.38
N GLY A 22 -4.36 -3.34 -12.16
CA GLY A 22 -4.35 -2.15 -11.32
C GLY A 22 -3.42 -1.05 -11.86
N ARG A 23 -3.28 0.01 -11.07
CA ARG A 23 -2.36 1.14 -11.30
C ARG A 23 -0.96 0.79 -10.80
N ARG A 24 -0.11 0.27 -11.70
CA ARG A 24 1.28 -0.09 -11.40
C ARG A 24 2.24 1.07 -11.63
N GLY A 25 3.37 1.07 -10.92
CA GLY A 25 4.47 2.02 -11.15
C GLY A 25 4.35 3.33 -10.37
N TYR A 26 3.45 3.39 -9.39
CA TYR A 26 3.21 4.58 -8.56
C TYR A 26 3.20 4.27 -7.05
N TRP A 27 3.62 3.06 -6.65
CA TRP A 27 3.71 2.67 -5.25
C TRP A 27 4.74 3.52 -4.48
N ASP A 28 5.76 4.03 -5.17
CA ASP A 28 6.79 4.93 -4.62
C ASP A 28 6.26 6.31 -4.21
N VAL A 29 5.06 6.66 -4.67
CA VAL A 29 4.34 7.88 -4.30
C VAL A 29 3.02 7.57 -3.59
N GLY A 30 2.82 6.34 -3.11
CA GLY A 30 1.64 5.94 -2.37
C GLY A 30 0.33 5.98 -3.14
N VAL A 31 0.40 5.71 -4.43
CA VAL A 31 -0.78 5.46 -5.26
C VAL A 31 -0.97 3.95 -5.30
N PRO A 32 -2.01 3.41 -4.65
CA PRO A 32 -2.13 1.96 -4.49
C PRO A 32 -2.51 1.29 -5.82
N PRO A 33 -2.23 0.00 -6.05
CA PRO A 33 -2.58 -0.63 -7.30
C PRO A 33 -4.09 -0.67 -7.54
N SER A 34 -4.91 -0.78 -6.48
CA SER A 34 -6.32 -1.17 -6.62
C SER A 34 -6.44 -2.43 -7.49
N GLY A 35 -7.38 -2.44 -8.43
CA GLY A 35 -7.71 -3.63 -9.20
C GLY A 35 -8.58 -4.58 -8.39
N ALA A 36 -8.98 -5.68 -9.03
CA ALA A 36 -9.77 -6.71 -8.37
C ALA A 36 -9.01 -7.26 -7.15
N PHE A 37 -9.68 -7.35 -6.00
CA PHE A 37 -9.03 -7.80 -4.76
C PHE A 37 -8.81 -9.32 -4.77
N ASP A 38 -9.77 -10.07 -5.29
CA ASP A 38 -9.58 -11.44 -5.76
C ASP A 38 -9.32 -11.39 -7.28
N GLU A 39 -8.06 -11.14 -7.63
CA GLU A 39 -7.67 -11.03 -9.04
C GLU A 39 -7.63 -12.39 -9.76
N PHE A 40 -7.71 -13.52 -9.03
CA PHE A 40 -7.72 -14.84 -9.65
C PHE A 40 -9.08 -15.16 -10.26
N THR A 41 -10.14 -15.06 -9.45
CA THR A 41 -11.52 -15.22 -9.91
C THR A 41 -11.85 -14.21 -11.00
N PHE A 42 -11.47 -12.94 -10.81
CA PHE A 42 -11.69 -11.89 -11.80
C PHE A 42 -11.07 -12.21 -13.17
N ALA A 43 -9.86 -12.78 -13.18
CA ALA A 43 -9.18 -13.19 -14.40
C ALA A 43 -9.93 -14.32 -15.11
N LEU A 44 -10.38 -15.33 -14.35
CA LEU A 44 -11.10 -16.48 -14.89
C LEU A 44 -12.42 -16.06 -15.55
N VAL A 45 -13.23 -15.25 -14.87
CA VAL A 45 -14.53 -14.83 -15.43
C VAL A 45 -14.39 -13.89 -16.63
N ASN A 46 -13.34 -13.06 -16.67
CA ASN A 46 -13.05 -12.25 -17.86
C ASN A 46 -12.60 -13.12 -19.03
N ALA A 47 -11.69 -14.07 -18.79
CA ALA A 47 -11.25 -15.00 -19.83
C ALA A 47 -12.41 -15.86 -20.35
N ALA A 48 -13.35 -16.23 -19.48
CA ALA A 48 -14.53 -17.03 -19.82
C ALA A 48 -15.41 -16.37 -20.91
N VAL A 49 -15.55 -15.04 -20.90
CA VAL A 49 -16.30 -14.29 -21.93
C VAL A 49 -15.42 -13.84 -23.11
N GLY A 50 -14.17 -14.28 -23.17
CA GLY A 50 -13.21 -13.97 -24.22
C GLY A 50 -12.50 -12.62 -24.08
N ASN A 51 -12.59 -11.97 -22.91
CA ASN A 51 -11.99 -10.66 -22.70
C ASN A 51 -10.45 -10.74 -22.63
N PRO A 52 -9.73 -9.71 -23.13
CA PRO A 52 -8.30 -9.58 -22.88
C PRO A 52 -8.03 -9.22 -21.41
N ASP A 53 -6.80 -9.47 -20.93
CA ASP A 53 -6.35 -9.11 -19.57
C ASP A 53 -6.57 -7.63 -19.22
N THR A 54 -6.55 -6.79 -20.24
CA THR A 54 -6.75 -5.35 -20.11
C THR A 54 -8.21 -4.92 -19.90
N ALA A 55 -9.16 -5.85 -19.91
CA ALA A 55 -10.59 -5.55 -19.79
C ALA A 55 -10.96 -5.12 -18.36
N GLY A 56 -11.88 -4.15 -18.28
CA GLY A 56 -12.56 -3.82 -17.03
C GLY A 56 -13.71 -4.79 -16.76
N GLY A 57 -13.99 -5.01 -15.50
CA GLY A 57 -15.14 -5.77 -15.01
C GLY A 57 -15.64 -5.17 -13.69
N LEU A 58 -16.70 -5.74 -13.12
CA LEU A 58 -17.29 -5.25 -11.89
C LEU A 58 -16.84 -6.10 -10.70
N GLU A 59 -16.34 -5.46 -9.64
CA GLU A 59 -16.20 -6.03 -8.31
C GLU A 59 -17.39 -5.58 -7.45
N CYS A 60 -18.11 -6.54 -6.88
CA CYS A 60 -19.32 -6.34 -6.09
C CYS A 60 -19.08 -6.78 -4.64
N VAL A 61 -19.52 -6.00 -3.67
CA VAL A 61 -19.37 -6.32 -2.24
C VAL A 61 -20.75 -6.49 -1.61
N VAL A 62 -20.99 -7.59 -0.87
CA VAL A 62 -22.25 -7.95 -0.17
C VAL A 62 -23.46 -8.20 -1.08
N ARG A 63 -23.74 -7.34 -2.06
CA ARG A 63 -24.80 -7.52 -3.06
C ARG A 63 -24.36 -6.86 -4.36
N GLY A 64 -24.50 -7.59 -5.46
CA GLY A 64 -24.18 -7.08 -6.79
C GLY A 64 -25.30 -6.26 -7.43
N PRO A 65 -25.03 -5.68 -8.61
CA PRO A 65 -25.96 -4.81 -9.30
C PRO A 65 -27.05 -5.57 -10.05
N VAL A 66 -28.12 -4.87 -10.40
CA VAL A 66 -29.07 -5.27 -11.46
C VAL A 66 -28.72 -4.48 -12.72
N LEU A 67 -28.45 -5.18 -13.82
CA LEU A 67 -27.93 -4.61 -15.06
C LEU A 67 -28.87 -4.88 -16.24
N ALA A 68 -29.27 -3.83 -16.95
CA ALA A 68 -30.05 -3.93 -18.18
C ALA A 68 -29.17 -3.75 -19.43
N PHE A 69 -29.33 -4.64 -20.40
CA PHE A 69 -28.47 -4.70 -21.60
C PHE A 69 -29.23 -4.21 -22.83
N ASP A 70 -28.65 -3.27 -23.58
CA ASP A 70 -29.25 -2.76 -24.83
C ASP A 70 -28.91 -3.60 -26.07
N THR A 71 -27.98 -4.54 -25.92
CA THR A 71 -27.39 -5.31 -27.02
C THR A 71 -27.09 -6.74 -26.57
N ASP A 72 -27.22 -7.68 -27.51
CA ASP A 72 -26.79 -9.06 -27.30
C ASP A 72 -25.31 -9.13 -26.88
N THR A 73 -25.03 -9.84 -25.78
CA THR A 73 -23.67 -10.00 -25.23
C THR A 73 -23.53 -11.32 -24.46
N LEU A 74 -22.33 -11.60 -23.95
CA LEU A 74 -22.07 -12.67 -23.00
C LEU A 74 -21.73 -12.10 -21.63
N VAL A 75 -22.13 -12.80 -20.57
CA VAL A 75 -21.77 -12.50 -19.19
C VAL A 75 -21.27 -13.76 -18.50
N CYS A 76 -20.40 -13.58 -17.50
CA CYS A 76 -19.97 -14.62 -16.58
C CYS A 76 -19.82 -13.99 -15.19
N VAL A 77 -20.22 -14.72 -14.16
CA VAL A 77 -20.11 -14.28 -12.76
C VAL A 77 -19.21 -15.24 -11.97
N GLY A 78 -18.63 -14.77 -10.88
CA GLY A 78 -17.79 -15.60 -10.01
C GLY A 78 -17.57 -14.99 -8.63
N GLY A 79 -16.78 -15.68 -7.82
CA GLY A 79 -16.50 -15.30 -6.44
C GLY A 79 -17.66 -15.72 -5.54
N GLY A 80 -18.03 -14.87 -4.59
CA GLY A 80 -19.14 -15.15 -3.66
C GLY A 80 -20.55 -15.03 -4.26
N LEU A 81 -20.69 -14.78 -5.57
CA LEU A 81 -22.00 -14.71 -6.23
C LEU A 81 -22.48 -16.11 -6.54
N THR A 82 -23.58 -16.56 -5.95
CA THR A 82 -24.17 -17.88 -6.24
C THR A 82 -25.62 -17.81 -6.75
N ASP A 83 -26.25 -16.65 -6.62
CA ASP A 83 -27.70 -16.47 -6.83
C ASP A 83 -28.03 -15.57 -8.03
N ALA A 84 -27.07 -15.40 -8.95
CA ALA A 84 -27.26 -14.57 -10.13
C ALA A 84 -28.32 -15.18 -11.09
N SER A 85 -29.02 -14.33 -11.84
CA SER A 85 -30.00 -14.75 -12.84
C SER A 85 -30.11 -13.79 -14.02
N VAL A 86 -30.48 -14.32 -15.19
CA VAL A 86 -30.81 -13.53 -16.38
C VAL A 86 -32.29 -13.71 -16.69
N ASP A 87 -33.07 -12.62 -16.62
CA ASP A 87 -34.54 -12.63 -16.72
C ASP A 87 -35.20 -13.69 -15.79
N GLY A 88 -34.64 -13.85 -14.58
CA GLY A 88 -35.08 -14.82 -13.58
C GLY A 88 -34.62 -16.26 -13.80
N TRP A 89 -33.87 -16.55 -14.86
CA TRP A 89 -33.25 -17.86 -15.07
C TRP A 89 -31.90 -17.92 -14.38
N PRO A 90 -31.64 -18.92 -13.50
CA PRO A 90 -30.38 -19.01 -12.77
C PRO A 90 -29.14 -19.01 -13.66
N LEU A 91 -28.09 -18.33 -13.18
CA LEU A 91 -26.76 -18.26 -13.77
C LEU A 91 -25.76 -18.80 -12.76
N SER A 92 -25.16 -19.97 -13.05
CA SER A 92 -24.17 -20.55 -12.15
C SER A 92 -22.83 -19.80 -12.24
N PRO A 93 -22.04 -19.76 -11.16
CA PRO A 93 -20.71 -19.14 -11.20
C PRO A 93 -19.80 -19.88 -12.17
N GLY A 94 -19.05 -19.12 -12.98
CA GLY A 94 -18.18 -19.66 -14.01
C GLY A 94 -18.92 -20.07 -15.29
N GLU A 95 -20.26 -19.99 -15.30
CA GLU A 95 -21.08 -20.26 -16.48
C GLU A 95 -21.09 -19.06 -17.44
N VAL A 96 -20.88 -19.27 -18.74
CA VAL A 96 -21.00 -18.22 -19.76
C VAL A 96 -22.42 -18.17 -20.30
N ARG A 97 -23.11 -17.07 -20.02
CA ARG A 97 -24.50 -16.88 -20.44
C ARG A 97 -24.64 -15.82 -21.50
N ARG A 98 -25.36 -16.15 -22.57
CA ARG A 98 -25.82 -15.15 -23.54
C ARG A 98 -26.98 -14.34 -22.95
N VAL A 99 -26.81 -13.02 -22.95
CA VAL A 99 -27.82 -12.03 -22.59
C VAL A 99 -28.30 -11.38 -23.88
N ARG A 100 -29.62 -11.32 -24.10
CA ARG A 100 -30.22 -10.67 -25.27
C ARG A 100 -30.43 -9.18 -25.02
N ALA A 101 -30.48 -8.39 -26.08
CA ALA A 101 -30.95 -7.00 -25.98
C ALA A 101 -32.32 -6.94 -25.27
N GLY A 102 -32.43 -6.06 -24.27
CA GLY A 102 -33.61 -5.89 -23.41
C GLY A 102 -33.65 -6.80 -22.18
N ALA A 103 -32.75 -7.78 -22.06
CA ALA A 103 -32.69 -8.65 -20.89
C ALA A 103 -32.00 -7.99 -19.69
N VAL A 104 -32.28 -8.52 -18.51
CA VAL A 104 -31.76 -8.04 -17.23
C VAL A 104 -30.94 -9.14 -16.54
N LEU A 105 -29.72 -8.81 -16.12
CA LEU A 105 -28.93 -9.61 -15.18
C LEU A 105 -29.19 -9.08 -13.76
N ASP A 106 -29.77 -9.90 -12.90
CA ASP A 106 -29.79 -9.66 -11.45
C ASP A 106 -28.65 -10.48 -10.84
N VAL A 107 -27.67 -9.80 -10.25
CA VAL A 107 -26.49 -10.45 -9.69
C VAL A 107 -26.76 -11.06 -8.30
N GLY A 108 -27.79 -10.57 -7.59
CA GLY A 108 -28.16 -11.08 -6.28
C GLY A 108 -27.18 -10.76 -5.15
N PRO A 109 -27.45 -11.30 -3.95
CA PRO A 109 -26.60 -11.13 -2.76
C PRO A 109 -25.36 -12.06 -2.79
N VAL A 110 -24.39 -11.74 -1.93
CA VAL A 110 -23.27 -12.60 -1.55
C VAL A 110 -23.59 -13.18 -0.17
N ASP A 111 -24.49 -14.18 -0.13
CA ASP A 111 -24.98 -14.79 1.12
C ASP A 111 -24.20 -16.05 1.53
N GLY A 112 -23.38 -16.59 0.62
CA GLY A 112 -22.52 -17.75 0.85
C GLY A 112 -21.15 -17.43 1.48
N PRO A 113 -20.20 -18.39 1.44
CA PRO A 113 -18.80 -18.12 1.74
C PRO A 113 -18.20 -17.10 0.76
N GLY A 114 -17.27 -16.29 1.24
CA GLY A 114 -16.73 -15.16 0.48
C GLY A 114 -17.36 -13.82 0.86
N MET A 115 -16.81 -12.75 0.31
CA MET A 115 -17.25 -11.37 0.54
C MET A 115 -17.48 -10.60 -0.77
N ARG A 116 -16.85 -11.05 -1.86
CA ARG A 116 -16.80 -10.33 -3.13
C ARG A 116 -17.23 -11.18 -4.31
N GLY A 117 -18.06 -10.57 -5.13
CA GLY A 117 -18.50 -11.06 -6.42
C GLY A 117 -17.82 -10.37 -7.58
N TYR A 118 -17.70 -11.06 -8.71
CA TYR A 118 -17.18 -10.47 -9.94
C TYR A 118 -18.12 -10.72 -11.10
N VAL A 119 -18.33 -9.68 -11.91
CA VAL A 119 -19.13 -9.76 -13.14
C VAL A 119 -18.26 -9.35 -14.32
N ALA A 120 -18.10 -10.26 -15.27
CA ALA A 120 -17.49 -10.00 -16.56
C ALA A 120 -18.58 -9.87 -17.62
N VAL A 121 -18.43 -8.87 -18.50
CA VAL A 121 -19.25 -8.68 -19.69
C VAL A 121 -18.32 -8.75 -20.90
N GLN A 122 -18.73 -9.44 -21.96
CA GLN A 122 -17.94 -9.53 -23.19
C GLN A 122 -17.60 -8.14 -23.76
N GLY A 123 -16.33 -7.95 -24.07
CA GLY A 123 -15.73 -6.67 -24.47
C GLY A 123 -15.20 -5.84 -23.29
N GLY A 124 -15.58 -6.18 -22.06
CA GLY A 124 -15.21 -5.48 -20.84
C GLY A 124 -15.92 -4.12 -20.66
N ILE A 125 -15.86 -3.59 -19.44
CA ILE A 125 -16.31 -2.23 -19.12
C ILE A 125 -15.24 -1.23 -19.55
N ASP A 126 -15.56 -0.36 -20.51
CA ASP A 126 -14.61 0.54 -21.16
C ASP A 126 -14.67 1.98 -20.62
N VAL A 127 -14.33 2.12 -19.34
CA VAL A 127 -14.11 3.43 -18.71
C VAL A 127 -12.71 3.98 -19.04
N PRO A 128 -12.48 5.30 -18.94
CA PRO A 128 -11.16 5.88 -19.13
C PRO A 128 -10.11 5.29 -18.19
N ARG A 129 -8.88 5.19 -18.67
CA ARG A 129 -7.74 4.81 -17.84
C ARG A 129 -7.20 6.04 -17.11
N VAL A 130 -7.13 5.97 -15.79
CA VAL A 130 -6.47 6.97 -14.95
C VAL A 130 -5.18 6.34 -14.42
N LEU A 131 -4.04 6.98 -14.70
CA LEU A 131 -2.71 6.45 -14.35
C LEU A 131 -2.50 5.02 -14.87
N GLY A 132 -2.92 4.77 -16.12
CA GLY A 132 -2.72 3.51 -16.84
C GLY A 132 -3.77 2.42 -16.60
N SER A 133 -4.71 2.59 -15.65
CA SER A 133 -5.68 1.55 -15.29
C SER A 133 -7.10 2.07 -15.14
N ARG A 134 -8.07 1.16 -15.29
CA ARG A 134 -9.51 1.38 -15.11
C ARG A 134 -9.97 1.18 -13.67
N ALA A 135 -9.11 0.69 -12.80
CA ALA A 135 -9.44 0.38 -11.41
C ALA A 135 -9.90 1.60 -10.62
N THR A 136 -11.08 1.51 -10.00
CA THR A 136 -11.56 2.50 -9.04
C THR A 136 -10.73 2.47 -7.76
N PHE A 137 -10.20 3.62 -7.37
CA PHE A 137 -9.71 3.87 -6.00
C PHE A 137 -10.66 4.82 -5.29
N ILE A 138 -11.58 4.26 -4.50
CA ILE A 138 -12.66 5.01 -3.86
C ILE A 138 -12.10 6.11 -2.96
N LEU A 139 -11.12 5.77 -2.12
CA LEU A 139 -10.58 6.73 -1.16
C LEU A 139 -9.87 7.90 -1.87
N GLY A 140 -9.18 7.63 -2.97
CA GLY A 140 -8.53 8.68 -3.78
C GLY A 140 -9.49 9.44 -4.69
N GLY A 141 -10.70 8.91 -4.93
CA GLY A 141 -11.70 9.54 -5.78
C GLY A 141 -11.34 9.55 -7.27
N PHE A 142 -10.68 8.50 -7.78
CA PHE A 142 -10.36 8.40 -9.21
C PHE A 142 -10.31 6.97 -9.76
N GLY A 143 -10.32 6.86 -11.09
CA GLY A 143 -10.46 5.60 -11.81
C GLY A 143 -11.91 5.12 -11.89
N GLY A 144 -12.19 4.08 -12.67
CA GLY A 144 -13.54 3.55 -12.81
C GLY A 144 -14.57 4.56 -13.33
N VAL A 145 -15.77 4.55 -12.73
CA VAL A 145 -16.81 5.54 -12.98
C VAL A 145 -16.61 6.72 -12.03
N GLU A 146 -15.97 7.78 -12.52
CA GLU A 146 -15.78 9.05 -11.77
C GLU A 146 -15.12 8.89 -10.39
N GLY A 147 -14.33 7.82 -10.18
CA GLY A 147 -13.66 7.57 -8.91
C GLY A 147 -14.53 7.02 -7.79
N ARG A 148 -15.77 6.62 -8.08
CA ARG A 148 -16.77 6.17 -7.10
C ARG A 148 -17.31 4.76 -7.43
N PRO A 149 -18.02 4.13 -6.49
CA PRO A 149 -18.96 3.06 -6.83
C PRO A 149 -19.98 3.53 -7.87
N VAL A 150 -20.48 2.59 -8.67
CA VAL A 150 -21.58 2.85 -9.59
C VAL A 150 -22.84 3.20 -8.81
N LEU A 151 -23.74 3.95 -9.43
CA LEU A 151 -25.02 4.39 -8.89
C LEU A 151 -26.16 3.97 -9.82
N ASP A 152 -27.37 3.93 -9.28
CA ASP A 152 -28.58 3.68 -10.06
C ASP A 152 -28.69 4.71 -11.20
N GLY A 153 -28.95 4.20 -12.40
CA GLY A 153 -29.03 5.00 -13.62
C GLY A 153 -27.68 5.27 -14.30
N ASP A 154 -26.55 4.88 -13.72
CA ASP A 154 -25.26 4.95 -14.42
C ASP A 154 -25.31 4.09 -15.69
N VAL A 155 -24.63 4.56 -16.73
CA VAL A 155 -24.54 3.87 -18.02
C VAL A 155 -23.08 3.51 -18.29
N LEU A 156 -22.79 2.22 -18.27
CA LEU A 156 -21.46 1.67 -18.43
C LEU A 156 -21.18 1.38 -19.91
N PRO A 157 -20.18 2.03 -20.54
CA PRO A 157 -19.78 1.69 -21.90
C PRO A 157 -19.11 0.32 -21.94
N LEU A 158 -19.39 -0.46 -22.99
CA LEU A 158 -18.68 -1.70 -23.27
C LEU A 158 -17.59 -1.49 -24.31
N GLY A 159 -16.49 -2.24 -24.17
CA GLY A 159 -15.37 -2.23 -25.10
C GLY A 159 -15.65 -2.97 -26.41
N ARG A 160 -14.59 -3.18 -27.19
CA ARG A 160 -14.65 -3.89 -28.47
C ARG A 160 -14.95 -5.37 -28.29
N ARG A 161 -15.75 -5.93 -29.19
CA ARG A 161 -16.20 -7.33 -29.15
C ARG A 161 -15.72 -8.14 -30.35
N GLU A 162 -15.07 -7.50 -31.31
CA GLU A 162 -14.50 -8.13 -32.48
C GLU A 162 -13.17 -8.82 -32.14
N ASN A 163 -12.92 -9.98 -32.76
CA ASN A 163 -11.68 -10.75 -32.60
C ASN A 163 -11.32 -11.11 -31.14
N LEU A 164 -12.34 -11.23 -30.29
CA LEU A 164 -12.18 -11.80 -28.96
C LEU A 164 -11.99 -13.32 -29.05
N ALA A 165 -11.37 -13.89 -28.02
CA ALA A 165 -11.25 -15.33 -27.86
C ALA A 165 -12.65 -15.97 -27.75
N ALA A 166 -12.76 -17.24 -28.11
CA ALA A 166 -14.01 -17.98 -27.94
C ALA A 166 -14.36 -18.09 -26.46
N PRO A 167 -15.66 -18.05 -26.09
CA PRO A 167 -16.06 -18.21 -24.71
C PRO A 167 -15.76 -19.63 -24.20
N VAL A 168 -15.41 -19.72 -22.91
CA VAL A 168 -15.05 -20.98 -22.24
C VAL A 168 -15.69 -21.00 -20.86
N GLU A 169 -16.32 -22.11 -20.51
CA GLU A 169 -16.85 -22.36 -19.17
C GLU A 169 -15.70 -22.57 -18.17
N VAL A 170 -15.76 -21.91 -17.01
CA VAL A 170 -14.71 -21.98 -15.98
C VAL A 170 -15.21 -22.48 -14.62
N VAL A 171 -16.41 -23.08 -14.60
CA VAL A 171 -17.08 -23.59 -13.38
C VAL A 171 -16.13 -24.45 -12.53
N ASP A 172 -15.47 -25.43 -13.14
CA ASP A 172 -14.56 -26.37 -12.45
C ASP A 172 -13.19 -25.75 -12.09
N LEU A 173 -12.93 -24.51 -12.49
CA LEU A 173 -11.66 -23.81 -12.27
C LEU A 173 -11.77 -22.72 -11.21
N LEU A 174 -12.99 -22.32 -10.85
CA LEU A 174 -13.21 -21.36 -9.77
C LEU A 174 -12.75 -21.96 -8.44
N PRO A 175 -12.05 -21.17 -7.60
CA PRO A 175 -11.61 -21.67 -6.31
C PRO A 175 -12.81 -21.89 -5.38
N ALA A 176 -12.76 -22.97 -4.60
CA ALA A 176 -13.74 -23.19 -3.54
C ALA A 176 -13.59 -22.10 -2.46
N LEU A 177 -14.72 -21.57 -1.98
CA LEU A 177 -14.77 -20.57 -0.92
C LEU A 177 -15.24 -21.20 0.38
N GLY A 178 -14.70 -20.72 1.51
CA GLY A 178 -15.03 -21.21 2.86
C GLY A 178 -15.07 -20.08 3.89
N GLY A 179 -15.16 -20.45 5.17
CA GLY A 179 -15.01 -19.51 6.31
C GLY A 179 -13.74 -19.76 7.14
N GLU A 180 -12.99 -20.79 6.78
CA GLU A 180 -11.71 -21.16 7.40
C GLU A 180 -10.65 -21.15 6.29
N TRP A 181 -9.59 -20.38 6.51
CA TRP A 181 -8.62 -20.06 5.48
C TRP A 181 -7.21 -20.34 5.96
N GLU A 182 -6.41 -20.92 5.06
CA GLU A 182 -4.96 -20.94 5.20
C GLU A 182 -4.37 -19.91 4.26
N LEU A 183 -3.52 -19.02 4.79
CA LEU A 183 -2.72 -18.08 4.01
C LEU A 183 -1.27 -18.52 4.09
N ARG A 184 -0.71 -18.94 2.94
CA ARG A 184 0.72 -19.25 2.84
C ARG A 184 1.52 -17.95 2.89
N VAL A 185 2.56 -17.92 3.74
CA VAL A 185 3.36 -16.72 3.99
C VAL A 185 4.86 -17.00 3.90
N ILE A 186 5.62 -15.99 3.48
CA ILE A 186 7.08 -15.94 3.61
C ILE A 186 7.42 -15.09 4.83
N ALA A 187 8.26 -15.61 5.72
CA ALA A 187 8.76 -14.86 6.87
C ALA A 187 9.69 -13.71 6.43
N GLY A 188 9.55 -12.56 7.08
CA GLY A 188 10.32 -11.35 6.84
C GLY A 188 9.49 -10.16 6.32
N PRO A 189 10.11 -8.97 6.28
CA PRO A 189 11.53 -8.71 6.59
C PRO A 189 11.84 -8.53 8.09
N HIS A 190 10.84 -8.23 8.92
CA HIS A 190 11.01 -7.79 10.32
C HIS A 190 10.56 -8.85 11.35
N GLY A 191 10.98 -10.10 11.14
CA GLY A 191 10.69 -11.22 12.06
C GLY A 191 11.59 -11.23 13.32
N ALA A 192 11.77 -12.41 13.90
CA ALA A 192 12.69 -12.61 15.01
C ALA A 192 14.16 -12.72 14.54
N PRO A 193 15.14 -12.43 15.42
CA PRO A 193 15.00 -12.01 16.83
C PRO A 193 14.98 -10.49 17.06
N GLU A 194 15.11 -9.67 16.01
CA GLU A 194 15.36 -8.23 16.15
C GLU A 194 14.13 -7.45 16.61
N HIS A 195 12.95 -7.80 16.10
CA HIS A 195 11.71 -7.10 16.39
C HIS A 195 10.76 -7.93 17.26
N LEU A 196 10.69 -9.23 16.99
CA LEU A 196 9.87 -10.19 17.72
C LEU A 196 10.75 -11.22 18.42
N THR A 197 10.27 -11.77 19.53
CA THR A 197 10.87 -12.95 20.15
C THR A 197 10.59 -14.18 19.28
N VAL A 198 11.43 -15.22 19.40
CA VAL A 198 11.21 -16.48 18.69
C VAL A 198 9.85 -17.09 19.05
N GLU A 199 9.48 -17.03 20.33
CA GLU A 199 8.18 -17.46 20.84
C GLU A 199 7.04 -16.62 20.28
N GLY A 200 7.21 -15.31 20.14
CA GLY A 200 6.22 -14.42 19.54
C GLY A 200 5.95 -14.73 18.07
N VAL A 201 6.99 -15.08 17.31
CA VAL A 201 6.81 -15.54 15.91
C VAL A 201 6.18 -16.93 15.86
N ARG A 202 6.50 -17.84 16.79
CA ARG A 202 5.80 -19.14 16.91
C ARG A 202 4.32 -18.94 17.13
N GLU A 203 3.96 -18.10 18.09
CA GLU A 203 2.58 -17.80 18.41
C GLU A 203 1.86 -17.15 17.22
N LEU A 204 2.53 -16.26 16.48
CA LEU A 204 1.99 -15.64 15.27
C LEU A 204 1.52 -16.68 14.24
N PHE A 205 2.33 -17.70 13.97
CA PHE A 205 2.02 -18.74 12.98
C PHE A 205 1.19 -19.90 13.54
N ALA A 206 1.21 -20.14 14.85
CA ALA A 206 0.39 -21.16 15.50
C ALA A 206 -1.04 -20.68 15.76
N THR A 207 -1.25 -19.36 15.87
CA THR A 207 -2.56 -18.78 16.16
C THR A 207 -3.52 -18.94 14.98
N SER A 208 -4.75 -19.33 15.33
CA SER A 208 -5.92 -19.24 14.47
C SER A 208 -6.56 -17.86 14.66
N TRP A 209 -6.36 -16.98 13.68
CA TRP A 209 -6.73 -15.57 13.74
C TRP A 209 -8.18 -15.35 13.31
N ARG A 210 -8.89 -14.40 13.92
CA ARG A 210 -10.23 -14.00 13.46
C ARG A 210 -10.18 -12.72 12.66
N VAL A 211 -10.86 -12.66 11.52
CA VAL A 211 -11.01 -11.43 10.72
C VAL A 211 -11.89 -10.42 11.46
N ASP A 212 -11.35 -9.22 11.68
CA ASP A 212 -12.05 -8.10 12.35
C ASP A 212 -13.12 -7.49 11.42
N HIS A 213 -14.19 -6.95 12.01
CA HIS A 213 -15.27 -6.26 11.30
C HIS A 213 -14.83 -4.99 10.53
N ARG A 214 -13.66 -4.44 10.84
CA ARG A 214 -13.07 -3.26 10.17
C ARG A 214 -12.16 -3.63 8.99
N ALA A 215 -12.24 -4.86 8.47
CA ALA A 215 -11.51 -5.28 7.28
C ALA A 215 -12.14 -4.66 6.02
N ASP A 216 -11.29 -4.12 5.13
CA ASP A 216 -11.71 -3.52 3.86
C ASP A 216 -10.61 -3.64 2.79
N ARG A 217 -10.72 -2.89 1.69
CA ARG A 217 -9.71 -2.89 0.61
C ARG A 217 -8.36 -2.30 1.03
N THR A 218 -8.30 -1.49 2.10
CA THR A 218 -7.05 -0.94 2.63
C THR A 218 -6.26 -1.99 3.41
N GLY A 219 -6.95 -2.90 4.09
CA GLY A 219 -6.31 -4.02 4.76
C GLY A 219 -7.26 -4.92 5.54
N VAL A 220 -6.82 -6.15 5.72
CA VAL A 220 -7.53 -7.17 6.50
C VAL A 220 -6.93 -7.21 7.90
N ARG A 221 -7.70 -6.73 8.87
CA ARG A 221 -7.29 -6.70 10.28
C ARG A 221 -7.59 -8.04 10.94
N LEU A 222 -6.65 -8.50 11.76
CA LEU A 222 -6.77 -9.78 12.48
C LEU A 222 -6.88 -9.53 13.99
N VAL A 223 -7.73 -10.33 14.64
CA VAL A 223 -7.90 -10.36 16.09
C VAL A 223 -7.27 -11.64 16.62
N GLY A 224 -6.39 -11.49 17.61
CA GLY A 224 -5.68 -12.59 18.25
C GLY A 224 -4.79 -12.09 19.39
N PRO A 225 -3.80 -12.90 19.83
CA PRO A 225 -2.90 -12.55 20.92
C PRO A 225 -1.99 -11.37 20.55
N MET A 226 -1.47 -10.72 21.59
CA MET A 226 -0.51 -9.62 21.45
C MET A 226 0.83 -10.15 20.92
N PRO A 227 1.51 -9.44 20.01
CA PRO A 227 2.82 -9.87 19.53
C PRO A 227 3.88 -9.95 20.65
N GLY A 228 4.71 -10.99 20.62
CA GLY A 228 5.88 -11.09 21.51
C GLY A 228 7.02 -10.18 21.05
N TRP A 229 7.12 -8.97 21.61
CA TRP A 229 8.14 -7.98 21.26
C TRP A 229 9.53 -8.30 21.83
N ALA A 230 10.58 -8.18 21.02
CA ALA A 230 11.99 -8.34 21.45
C ALA A 230 12.65 -7.04 21.91
N ARG A 231 11.96 -5.91 21.76
CA ARG A 231 12.43 -4.56 22.11
C ARG A 231 11.37 -3.82 22.90
N THR A 232 11.79 -2.81 23.65
CA THR A 232 10.91 -2.02 24.54
C THR A 232 10.20 -0.87 23.84
N ASP A 233 10.76 -0.38 22.73
CA ASP A 233 10.25 0.75 21.95
C ASP A 233 10.88 0.77 20.54
N GLY A 234 10.48 1.73 19.71
CA GLY A 234 11.00 1.96 18.36
C GLY A 234 12.00 3.12 18.26
N GLY A 235 12.51 3.65 19.38
CA GLY A 235 13.44 4.78 19.38
C GLY A 235 12.86 6.06 18.74
N GLU A 236 13.63 6.70 17.86
CA GLU A 236 13.24 7.95 17.19
C GLU A 236 12.04 7.79 16.25
N ALA A 237 11.75 6.56 15.82
CA ALA A 237 10.61 6.26 14.94
C ALA A 237 9.26 6.20 15.69
N GLY A 238 9.29 6.06 17.02
CA GLY A 238 8.10 6.04 17.87
C GLY A 238 8.24 5.18 19.11
N LEU A 239 7.32 5.39 20.06
CA LEU A 239 7.36 4.77 21.39
C LEU A 239 6.94 3.30 21.40
N HIS A 240 6.19 2.84 20.40
CA HIS A 240 5.74 1.45 20.39
C HIS A 240 6.84 0.54 19.85
N PRO A 241 7.04 -0.67 20.42
CA PRO A 241 7.97 -1.68 19.90
C PRO A 241 7.72 -2.11 18.44
N SER A 242 6.59 -1.76 17.86
CA SER A 242 6.31 -1.99 16.44
C SER A 242 6.85 -0.89 15.53
N ASN A 243 7.23 0.27 16.07
CA ASN A 243 7.64 1.41 15.26
C ASN A 243 9.02 1.23 14.64
N VAL A 244 9.11 1.50 13.34
CA VAL A 244 10.37 1.54 12.58
C VAL A 244 10.42 2.83 11.77
N HIS A 245 11.63 3.24 11.37
CA HIS A 245 11.78 4.34 10.43
C HIS A 245 10.98 4.02 9.16
N ASP A 246 10.19 5.00 8.70
CA ASP A 246 9.16 4.72 7.72
C ASP A 246 9.75 4.05 6.45
N SER A 247 9.18 2.90 6.11
CA SER A 247 9.63 1.93 5.12
C SER A 247 8.42 1.48 4.29
N ALA A 248 8.65 1.01 3.08
CA ALA A 248 7.57 0.59 2.21
C ALA A 248 7.05 -0.81 2.55
N TYR A 249 5.73 -0.97 2.51
CA TYR A 249 5.05 -2.24 2.67
C TYR A 249 4.77 -2.88 1.30
N PRO A 250 4.92 -4.20 1.17
CA PRO A 250 4.35 -4.93 0.04
C PRO A 250 2.83 -5.10 0.24
N VAL A 251 2.07 -5.11 -0.85
CA VAL A 251 0.69 -5.64 -0.80
C VAL A 251 0.73 -7.10 -0.36
N GLY A 252 -0.09 -7.46 0.63
CA GLY A 252 -0.03 -8.76 1.32
C GLY A 252 0.97 -8.82 2.48
N GLY A 253 1.76 -7.76 2.73
CA GLY A 253 2.58 -7.65 3.92
C GLY A 253 1.72 -7.60 5.18
N ILE A 254 2.09 -8.38 6.20
CA ILE A 254 1.40 -8.41 7.49
C ILE A 254 2.07 -7.36 8.38
N MET A 255 1.51 -6.16 8.44
CA MET A 255 2.01 -5.07 9.26
C MET A 255 1.50 -5.19 10.70
N LEU A 256 2.35 -4.94 11.70
CA LEU A 256 1.93 -4.84 13.10
C LEU A 256 1.70 -3.36 13.49
N SER A 257 0.48 -2.88 13.29
CA SER A 257 0.07 -1.51 13.65
C SER A 257 -0.18 -1.43 15.15
N GLY A 258 0.81 -0.99 15.92
CA GLY A 258 0.83 -1.23 17.35
C GLY A 258 0.88 -2.75 17.60
N ASP A 259 -0.06 -3.26 18.37
CA ASP A 259 -0.23 -4.70 18.63
C ASP A 259 -1.22 -5.40 17.69
N THR A 260 -1.79 -4.69 16.72
CA THR A 260 -2.80 -5.25 15.81
C THR A 260 -2.17 -5.67 14.47
N PRO A 261 -2.23 -6.96 14.09
CA PRO A 261 -1.83 -7.39 12.76
C PRO A 261 -2.83 -6.94 11.70
N VAL A 262 -2.33 -6.36 10.62
CA VAL A 262 -3.09 -5.90 9.46
C VAL A 262 -2.39 -6.35 8.19
N ILE A 263 -3.07 -7.16 7.38
CA ILE A 263 -2.59 -7.55 6.05
C ILE A 263 -2.87 -6.40 5.09
N VAL A 264 -1.84 -5.84 4.47
CA VAL A 264 -1.96 -4.70 3.54
C VAL A 264 -2.76 -5.11 2.30
N GLY A 265 -3.88 -4.44 2.07
CA GLY A 265 -4.78 -4.71 0.94
C GLY A 265 -4.38 -3.98 -0.35
N LYS A 266 -5.19 -4.14 -1.40
CA LYS A 266 -4.92 -3.53 -2.72
C LYS A 266 -5.10 -2.03 -2.78
N ASP A 267 -5.87 -1.46 -1.85
CA ASP A 267 -6.01 -0.02 -1.63
C ASP A 267 -5.25 0.42 -0.37
N GLY A 268 -4.30 -0.41 0.09
CA GLY A 268 -3.57 -0.21 1.34
C GLY A 268 -2.42 0.79 1.24
N PRO A 269 -1.83 1.16 2.39
CA PRO A 269 -0.79 2.16 2.46
C PRO A 269 0.53 1.63 1.87
N SER A 270 1.29 2.53 1.25
CA SER A 270 2.64 2.22 0.72
C SER A 270 3.72 2.33 1.78
N LEU A 271 4.12 3.55 2.13
CA LEU A 271 5.13 3.86 3.12
C LEU A 271 4.48 3.98 4.51
N GLY A 272 5.15 3.47 5.52
CA GLY A 272 4.76 3.66 6.91
C GLY A 272 5.78 3.11 7.90
N GLY A 273 5.55 3.38 9.18
CA GLY A 273 6.54 3.13 10.24
C GLY A 273 6.22 1.97 11.18
N PHE A 274 5.85 0.82 10.66
CA PHE A 274 5.55 -0.40 11.45
C PHE A 274 6.29 -1.63 10.91
N VAL A 275 6.61 -2.58 11.79
CA VAL A 275 7.25 -3.84 11.39
C VAL A 275 6.32 -4.71 10.54
N VAL A 276 6.94 -5.57 9.72
CA VAL A 276 6.29 -6.54 8.84
C VAL A 276 6.96 -7.89 9.05
N PRO A 277 6.48 -8.76 9.96
CA PRO A 277 7.10 -10.05 10.24
C PRO A 277 6.94 -11.10 9.13
N ALA A 278 5.94 -10.98 8.26
CA ALA A 278 5.69 -11.92 7.17
C ALA A 278 4.89 -11.27 6.04
N GLY A 279 4.92 -11.87 4.85
CA GLY A 279 4.11 -11.48 3.70
C GLY A 279 3.39 -12.68 3.07
N VAL A 280 2.12 -12.50 2.73
CA VAL A 280 1.31 -13.48 1.99
C VAL A 280 1.90 -13.69 0.59
N ILE A 281 2.02 -14.95 0.16
CA ILE A 281 2.57 -15.26 -1.17
C ILE A 281 1.63 -14.75 -2.28
N GLY A 282 2.20 -14.43 -3.44
CA GLY A 282 1.45 -13.94 -4.60
C GLY A 282 0.30 -14.86 -5.01
N ALA A 283 0.46 -16.18 -4.86
CA ALA A 283 -0.54 -17.17 -5.24
C ALA A 283 -1.78 -17.17 -4.33
N ASP A 284 -1.66 -16.63 -3.10
CA ASP A 284 -2.72 -16.62 -2.09
C ASP A 284 -3.34 -15.23 -1.88
N LEU A 285 -2.81 -14.16 -2.51
CA LEU A 285 -3.33 -12.80 -2.38
C LEU A 285 -4.82 -12.69 -2.71
N TRP A 286 -5.32 -13.50 -3.65
CA TRP A 286 -6.72 -13.50 -4.04
C TRP A 286 -7.66 -13.86 -2.87
N LYS A 287 -7.21 -14.69 -1.93
CA LYS A 287 -7.99 -15.10 -0.74
C LYS A 287 -8.37 -13.89 0.09
N LEU A 288 -7.51 -12.87 0.15
CA LEU A 288 -7.77 -11.63 0.90
C LEU A 288 -9.03 -10.90 0.41
N GLY A 289 -9.34 -11.00 -0.88
CA GLY A 289 -10.57 -10.44 -1.45
C GLY A 289 -11.85 -11.15 -0.98
N GLN A 290 -11.74 -12.39 -0.51
CA GLN A 290 -12.86 -13.23 -0.10
C GLN A 290 -13.03 -13.34 1.42
N LEU A 291 -12.02 -12.99 2.21
CA LEU A 291 -12.13 -12.93 3.67
C LEU A 291 -13.28 -12.01 4.09
N ARG A 292 -14.18 -12.53 4.94
CA ARG A 292 -15.27 -11.76 5.55
C ARG A 292 -15.07 -11.64 7.07
N PRO A 293 -15.62 -10.59 7.72
CA PRO A 293 -15.64 -10.49 9.17
C PRO A 293 -16.13 -11.78 9.84
N GLY A 294 -15.38 -12.24 10.84
CA GLY A 294 -15.70 -13.46 11.59
C GLY A 294 -15.06 -14.74 11.02
N ASP A 295 -14.54 -14.73 9.79
CA ASP A 295 -13.76 -15.85 9.27
C ASP A 295 -12.51 -16.10 10.10
N THR A 296 -12.01 -17.34 10.02
CA THR A 296 -10.79 -17.78 10.69
C THR A 296 -9.65 -17.94 9.68
N VAL A 297 -8.46 -17.49 10.05
CA VAL A 297 -7.25 -17.49 9.22
C VAL A 297 -6.08 -18.12 9.96
N GLN A 298 -5.47 -19.14 9.37
CA GLN A 298 -4.18 -19.68 9.79
C GLN A 298 -3.07 -19.12 8.88
N LEU A 299 -2.00 -18.61 9.47
CA LEU A 299 -0.80 -18.20 8.74
C LEU A 299 0.16 -19.39 8.62
N VAL A 300 0.39 -19.87 7.40
CA VAL A 300 1.18 -21.06 7.12
C VAL A 300 2.53 -20.66 6.51
N PRO A 301 3.65 -20.70 7.26
CA PRO A 301 4.95 -20.38 6.69
C PRO A 301 5.36 -21.44 5.66
N VAL A 302 5.81 -21.01 4.49
CA VAL A 302 6.26 -21.88 3.40
C VAL A 302 7.68 -21.54 2.93
N ALA A 303 8.33 -22.48 2.25
CA ALA A 303 9.61 -22.19 1.62
C ALA A 303 9.41 -21.31 0.36
N PRO A 304 10.42 -20.50 -0.03
CA PRO A 304 10.34 -19.73 -1.26
C PRO A 304 10.03 -20.55 -2.52
N ASP A 305 10.61 -21.75 -2.63
CA ASP A 305 10.39 -22.63 -3.79
C ASP A 305 8.93 -23.11 -3.90
N ASP A 306 8.26 -23.31 -2.76
CA ASP A 306 6.83 -23.66 -2.71
C ASP A 306 5.95 -22.50 -3.18
N ALA A 307 6.32 -21.27 -2.80
CA ALA A 307 5.64 -20.06 -3.27
C ALA A 307 5.78 -19.88 -4.79
N GLU A 308 6.99 -20.07 -5.31
CA GLU A 308 7.26 -20.03 -6.76
C GLU A 308 6.51 -21.14 -7.50
N ALA A 309 6.43 -22.35 -6.94
CA ALA A 309 5.65 -23.46 -7.52
C ALA A 309 4.15 -23.11 -7.60
N ALA A 310 3.57 -22.59 -6.52
CA ALA A 310 2.19 -22.17 -6.47
C ALA A 310 1.87 -21.07 -7.50
N MET A 311 2.79 -20.11 -7.69
CA MET A 311 2.65 -19.07 -8.71
C MET A 311 2.72 -19.62 -10.13
N ARG A 312 3.61 -20.58 -10.40
CA ARG A 312 3.69 -21.26 -11.71
C ARG A 312 2.41 -22.04 -12.04
N GLU A 313 1.88 -22.79 -11.08
CA GLU A 313 0.61 -23.52 -11.26
C GLU A 313 -0.55 -22.57 -11.60
N ARG A 314 -0.66 -21.48 -10.83
CA ARG A 314 -1.66 -20.45 -11.07
C ARG A 314 -1.53 -19.82 -12.47
N ARG A 315 -0.30 -19.53 -12.92
CA ARG A 315 -0.04 -18.99 -14.25
C ARG A 315 -0.44 -19.98 -15.35
N ALA A 316 0.01 -21.23 -15.22
CA ALA A 316 -0.29 -22.29 -16.19
C ALA A 316 -1.81 -22.51 -16.35
N LEU A 317 -2.56 -22.43 -15.26
CA LEU A 317 -4.02 -22.52 -15.30
C LEU A 317 -4.65 -21.35 -16.08
N LEU A 318 -4.22 -20.11 -15.81
CA LEU A 318 -4.75 -18.95 -16.53
C LEU A 318 -4.38 -18.97 -18.02
N ASP A 319 -3.15 -19.38 -18.35
CA ASP A 319 -2.69 -19.50 -19.74
C ASP A 319 -3.44 -20.63 -20.48
N LEU A 320 -3.79 -21.72 -19.78
CA LEU A 320 -4.63 -22.79 -20.31
C LEU A 320 -6.01 -22.28 -20.70
N VAL A 321 -6.69 -21.54 -19.82
CA VAL A 321 -8.03 -20.97 -20.09
C VAL A 321 -7.99 -20.04 -21.31
N ARG A 322 -6.97 -19.19 -21.39
CA ARG A 322 -6.78 -18.28 -22.54
C ARG A 322 -6.53 -19.05 -23.84
N GLY A 323 -5.66 -20.05 -23.78
CA GLY A 323 -5.33 -20.89 -24.93
C GLY A 323 -6.50 -21.77 -25.42
N LEU A 324 -7.46 -22.11 -24.55
CA LEU A 324 -8.70 -22.77 -24.97
C LEU A 324 -9.58 -21.85 -25.82
N GLY A 325 -9.63 -20.56 -25.49
CA GLY A 325 -10.37 -19.56 -26.27
C GLY A 325 -9.78 -19.32 -27.67
N ASP A 326 -8.47 -19.55 -27.86
CA ASP A 326 -7.80 -19.43 -29.16
C ASP A 326 -7.92 -20.69 -30.04
N ARG A 327 -8.36 -21.82 -29.48
CA ARG A 327 -8.52 -23.08 -30.21
C ARG A 327 -9.96 -23.25 -30.68
N LYS A 328 -10.15 -23.69 -31.94
CA LYS A 328 -11.47 -24.20 -32.40
C LYS A 328 -11.90 -25.36 -31.49
N PRO A 329 -13.19 -25.48 -31.14
CA PRO A 329 -13.64 -26.27 -30.01
C PRO A 329 -13.39 -27.76 -30.24
N CYS A 330 -12.46 -28.35 -29.49
CA CYS A 330 -12.48 -29.77 -29.20
C CYS A 330 -11.60 -30.10 -27.99
N ALA A 331 -12.27 -30.60 -26.95
CA ALA A 331 -11.82 -31.52 -25.89
C ALA A 331 -12.09 -30.97 -24.49
N GLN A 332 -12.95 -31.69 -23.76
CA GLN A 332 -13.18 -31.54 -22.33
C GLN A 332 -11.85 -31.74 -21.58
N ILE A 333 -11.54 -30.82 -20.68
CA ILE A 333 -10.45 -31.00 -19.72
C ILE A 333 -11.06 -31.55 -18.44
N THR A 334 -10.57 -32.71 -18.02
CA THR A 334 -10.82 -33.24 -16.68
C THR A 334 -9.79 -32.64 -15.73
N PRO A 335 -10.17 -32.11 -14.56
CA PRO A 335 -9.21 -31.66 -13.56
C PRO A 335 -8.36 -32.84 -13.09
N VAL A 336 -7.05 -32.61 -12.90
CA VAL A 336 -6.26 -33.49 -12.03
C VAL A 336 -6.79 -33.28 -10.63
N GLN A 337 -7.56 -34.23 -10.12
CA GLN A 337 -8.00 -34.23 -8.73
C GLN A 337 -6.75 -34.18 -7.83
N GLY A 338 -6.70 -33.20 -6.94
CA GLY A 338 -5.82 -33.21 -5.78
C GLY A 338 -6.21 -34.38 -4.89
N GLY A 339 -5.63 -35.55 -5.18
CA GLY A 339 -5.62 -36.67 -4.27
C GLY A 339 -4.71 -36.35 -3.10
N ALA A 340 -5.27 -36.34 -1.90
CA ALA A 340 -4.49 -36.52 -0.68
C ALA A 340 -3.83 -37.91 -0.74
N GLU A 341 -2.64 -37.99 -1.32
CA GLU A 341 -1.77 -39.16 -1.17
C GLU A 341 -0.73 -38.84 -0.09
N GLY A 342 -0.70 -39.69 0.94
CA GLY A 342 0.36 -39.71 1.94
C GLY A 342 1.74 -39.93 1.29
N PRO A 343 2.83 -39.84 2.08
CA PRO A 343 4.17 -39.69 1.53
C PRO A 343 4.56 -40.93 0.72
N ALA A 344 4.62 -40.79 -0.61
CA ALA A 344 5.17 -41.79 -1.50
C ALA A 344 6.70 -41.63 -1.53
N GLU A 345 7.41 -42.72 -1.21
CA GLU A 345 8.85 -42.84 -1.37
C GLU A 345 9.24 -42.59 -2.84
N GLY A 346 10.03 -41.54 -3.07
CA GLY A 346 10.47 -41.14 -4.42
C GLY A 346 11.53 -42.08 -5.02
N PRO A 347 11.65 -42.14 -6.36
CA PRO A 347 12.75 -42.83 -7.00
C PRO A 347 14.05 -42.04 -6.80
N ALA A 348 15.13 -42.77 -6.56
CA ALA A 348 16.45 -42.22 -6.32
C ALA A 348 17.00 -41.46 -7.53
N GLY A 349 17.50 -40.24 -7.28
CA GLY A 349 18.61 -39.65 -8.02
C GLY A 349 18.29 -38.55 -9.04
N ASP A 350 18.06 -37.33 -8.55
CA ASP A 350 18.67 -36.13 -9.15
C ASP A 350 19.24 -35.26 -8.00
N GLY A 351 20.34 -34.56 -8.24
CA GLY A 351 21.13 -33.87 -7.22
C GLY A 351 20.50 -32.61 -6.63
N ARG A 352 19.25 -32.69 -6.15
CA ARG A 352 18.64 -31.63 -5.34
C ARG A 352 19.23 -31.66 -3.94
N THR A 353 19.85 -30.56 -3.55
CA THR A 353 20.13 -30.23 -2.15
C THR A 353 18.87 -30.46 -1.32
N ALA A 354 19.00 -31.06 -0.15
CA ALA A 354 17.89 -31.29 0.79
C ALA A 354 17.05 -30.00 0.95
N PRO A 355 15.72 -30.09 1.08
CA PRO A 355 14.88 -28.90 1.25
C PRO A 355 15.41 -28.11 2.44
N GLU A 356 15.68 -26.82 2.22
CA GLU A 356 16.04 -25.89 3.30
C GLU A 356 14.98 -26.04 4.39
N ARG A 357 15.43 -26.31 5.62
CA ARG A 357 14.56 -26.40 6.78
C ARG A 357 13.85 -25.05 6.89
N ILE A 358 12.51 -25.03 6.90
CA ILE A 358 11.74 -23.77 7.01
C ILE A 358 12.13 -23.08 8.33
N THR A 359 12.99 -22.06 8.26
CA THR A 359 13.35 -21.20 9.39
C THR A 359 12.36 -20.05 9.45
N TRP A 360 11.14 -20.34 9.86
CA TRP A 360 10.09 -19.32 10.02
C TRP A 360 10.43 -18.32 11.13
N ASP A 361 11.34 -18.66 12.04
CA ASP A 361 11.81 -17.81 13.14
C ASP A 361 12.87 -16.79 12.71
N ARG A 362 13.45 -16.90 11.51
CA ARG A 362 14.45 -15.97 11.00
C ARG A 362 14.15 -15.61 9.55
N PRO A 363 13.86 -14.32 9.24
CA PRO A 363 13.67 -13.87 7.87
C PRO A 363 14.81 -14.35 6.95
N ALA A 364 14.46 -14.88 5.79
CA ALA A 364 15.44 -15.33 4.82
C ALA A 364 16.27 -14.13 4.33
N GLN A 365 17.56 -14.15 4.68
CA GLN A 365 18.52 -13.10 4.34
C GLN A 365 19.23 -13.45 3.04
N LEU A 366 19.07 -12.58 2.03
CA LEU A 366 19.68 -12.76 0.72
C LEU A 366 21.10 -12.18 0.67
N ALA A 367 21.37 -11.14 1.46
CA ALA A 367 22.71 -10.58 1.62
C ALA A 367 22.85 -9.81 2.94
N GLU A 368 24.08 -9.74 3.43
CA GLU A 368 24.52 -8.84 4.50
C GLU A 368 25.86 -8.26 4.12
N ARG A 369 26.05 -6.94 4.32
CA ARG A 369 27.34 -6.29 4.14
C ARG A 369 27.64 -5.42 5.36
N PRO A 370 28.82 -5.59 5.99
CA PRO A 370 29.26 -4.66 7.02
C PRO A 370 29.54 -3.29 6.39
N ALA A 371 29.61 -2.26 7.24
CA ALA A 371 30.06 -0.95 6.81
C ALA A 371 31.49 -1.02 6.26
N ALA A 372 31.76 -0.32 5.17
CA ALA A 372 33.06 -0.28 4.52
C ALA A 372 33.29 1.08 3.87
N GLY A 373 34.34 1.80 4.29
CA GLY A 373 34.59 3.16 3.82
C GLY A 373 33.40 4.09 4.11
N HIS A 374 32.88 4.76 3.07
CA HIS A 374 31.69 5.60 3.13
C HIS A 374 30.36 4.85 2.93
N HIS A 375 30.40 3.53 2.69
CA HIS A 375 29.20 2.72 2.53
C HIS A 375 28.69 2.26 3.91
N PRO A 376 27.40 2.48 4.24
CA PRO A 376 26.83 1.99 5.48
C PRO A 376 26.74 0.46 5.47
N ALA A 377 26.63 -0.16 6.66
CA ALA A 377 26.22 -1.55 6.74
C ALA A 377 24.80 -1.69 6.17
N TYR A 378 24.49 -2.80 5.49
CA TYR A 378 23.15 -3.05 5.00
C TYR A 378 22.82 -4.54 4.93
N SER A 379 21.51 -4.84 4.96
CA SER A 379 20.99 -6.19 4.77
C SER A 379 19.93 -6.21 3.67
N ILE A 380 19.81 -7.33 2.97
CA ILE A 380 18.77 -7.58 1.95
C ILE A 380 17.97 -8.80 2.40
N ARG A 381 16.66 -8.63 2.60
CA ARG A 381 15.75 -9.66 3.09
C ARG A 381 14.56 -9.83 2.14
N ARG A 382 13.97 -11.01 2.13
CA ARG A 382 12.66 -11.21 1.49
C ARG A 382 11.58 -10.42 2.22
N SER A 383 10.64 -9.88 1.47
CA SER A 383 9.45 -9.17 1.95
C SER A 383 8.22 -9.74 1.22
N GLY A 384 7.98 -11.04 1.42
CA GLY A 384 7.16 -11.87 0.54
C GLY A 384 7.99 -12.62 -0.52
N ASP A 385 7.30 -13.27 -1.45
CA ASP A 385 7.87 -14.02 -2.57
C ASP A 385 8.22 -13.14 -3.78
N ARG A 386 7.61 -11.94 -3.87
CA ARG A 386 7.74 -11.01 -5.00
C ARG A 386 8.40 -9.67 -4.66
N HIS A 387 8.84 -9.49 -3.43
CA HIS A 387 9.56 -8.29 -3.01
C HIS A 387 10.77 -8.65 -2.18
N LEU A 388 11.80 -7.82 -2.29
CA LEU A 388 12.87 -7.75 -1.31
C LEU A 388 12.92 -6.36 -0.70
N LEU A 389 13.40 -6.29 0.53
CA LEU A 389 13.68 -5.06 1.24
C LEU A 389 15.18 -5.00 1.52
N LEU A 390 15.84 -3.92 1.09
CA LEU A 390 17.17 -3.56 1.55
C LEU A 390 17.03 -2.52 2.65
N GLU A 391 17.73 -2.72 3.77
CA GLU A 391 17.80 -1.76 4.88
C GLU A 391 19.26 -1.44 5.20
N ALA A 392 19.59 -0.15 5.33
CA ALA A 392 20.94 0.35 5.53
C ALA A 392 21.11 1.17 6.81
N GLY A 393 22.32 1.16 7.37
CA GLY A 393 22.69 1.94 8.55
C GLY A 393 22.06 1.43 9.86
N PRO A 394 22.24 2.15 10.96
CA PRO A 394 21.56 1.86 12.23
C PRO A 394 20.07 2.19 12.19
N SER A 395 19.33 1.76 13.22
CA SER A 395 17.92 2.12 13.45
C SER A 395 17.76 3.54 14.00
N SER A 396 18.37 4.52 13.34
CA SER A 396 18.28 5.95 13.61
C SER A 396 18.24 6.73 12.30
N LEU A 397 17.80 7.99 12.34
CA LEU A 397 17.81 8.81 11.13
C LEU A 397 19.22 9.36 10.86
N GLU A 398 19.85 8.87 9.79
CA GLU A 398 21.11 9.39 9.26
C GLU A 398 20.93 9.89 7.82
N LEU A 399 21.13 11.19 7.58
CA LEU A 399 20.96 11.76 6.25
C LEU A 399 22.00 11.25 5.24
N THR A 400 23.20 10.88 5.69
CA THR A 400 24.19 10.14 4.90
C THR A 400 23.61 8.84 4.35
N VAL A 401 22.95 8.04 5.21
CA VAL A 401 22.29 6.79 4.83
C VAL A 401 21.11 7.07 3.90
N ARG A 402 20.29 8.09 4.16
CA ARG A 402 19.17 8.43 3.27
C ARG A 402 19.64 8.82 1.87
N VAL A 403 20.69 9.63 1.76
CA VAL A 403 21.30 9.98 0.47
C VAL A 403 21.90 8.74 -0.19
N TRP A 404 22.57 7.86 0.56
CA TRP A 404 23.07 6.58 0.03
C TRP A 404 21.95 5.72 -0.57
N ILE A 405 20.82 5.59 0.13
CA ILE A 405 19.62 4.88 -0.37
C ILE A 405 19.09 5.51 -1.65
N HIS A 406 19.11 6.84 -1.75
CA HIS A 406 18.72 7.53 -2.97
C HIS A 406 19.65 7.20 -4.14
N LEU A 407 20.96 7.28 -3.90
CA LEU A 407 21.96 6.95 -4.92
C LEU A 407 21.83 5.50 -5.39
N LEU A 408 21.55 4.57 -4.47
CA LEU A 408 21.28 3.17 -4.83
C LEU A 408 20.01 3.02 -5.67
N ALA A 409 18.93 3.70 -5.30
CA ALA A 409 17.67 3.66 -6.04
C ALA A 409 17.83 4.27 -7.45
N GLU A 410 18.55 5.38 -7.58
CA GLU A 410 18.88 5.99 -8.88
C GLU A 410 19.77 5.07 -9.72
N ALA A 411 20.79 4.44 -9.12
CA ALA A 411 21.64 3.46 -9.81
C ALA A 411 20.81 2.26 -10.31
N LEU A 412 19.86 1.76 -9.50
CA LEU A 412 18.96 0.68 -9.90
C LEU A 412 17.98 1.13 -11.00
N ARG A 413 17.53 2.39 -10.99
CA ARG A 413 16.68 2.93 -12.07
C ARG A 413 17.48 3.06 -13.38
N ALA A 414 18.75 3.46 -13.29
CA ALA A 414 19.64 3.62 -14.45
C ALA A 414 20.06 2.28 -15.06
N ASP A 415 20.37 1.28 -14.23
CA ASP A 415 20.71 -0.08 -14.64
C ASP A 415 19.65 -1.07 -14.13
N ARG A 416 18.41 -0.88 -14.61
CA ARG A 416 17.23 -1.64 -14.19
C ARG A 416 17.18 -3.00 -14.89
N PRO A 417 17.30 -4.12 -14.17
CA PRO A 417 17.09 -5.44 -14.77
C PRO A 417 15.66 -5.63 -15.26
N ASP A 418 15.49 -6.39 -16.35
CA ASP A 418 14.19 -6.87 -16.78
C ASP A 418 13.50 -7.61 -15.62
N GLY A 419 12.21 -7.35 -15.44
CA GLY A 419 11.42 -7.92 -14.34
C GLY A 419 11.40 -7.10 -13.06
N VAL A 420 12.25 -6.09 -12.85
CA VAL A 420 11.99 -5.11 -11.77
C VAL A 420 10.72 -4.34 -12.12
N ALA A 421 9.70 -4.37 -11.26
CA ALA A 421 8.41 -3.75 -11.49
C ALA A 421 8.28 -2.37 -10.80
N GLU A 422 8.70 -2.27 -9.53
CA GLU A 422 8.58 -1.05 -8.72
C GLU A 422 9.81 -0.92 -7.80
N ILE A 423 10.24 0.33 -7.57
CA ILE A 423 11.36 0.68 -6.69
C ILE A 423 10.85 1.78 -5.75
N VAL A 424 10.73 1.46 -4.46
CA VAL A 424 10.20 2.39 -3.46
C VAL A 424 11.25 2.70 -2.41
N GLU A 425 11.59 3.98 -2.31
CA GLU A 425 12.53 4.50 -1.32
C GLU A 425 11.81 4.80 0.00
N GLY A 426 12.30 4.19 1.08
CA GLY A 426 12.02 4.56 2.46
C GLY A 426 13.07 5.51 3.03
N VAL A 427 12.98 5.77 4.34
CA VAL A 427 13.93 6.64 5.05
C VAL A 427 15.35 6.06 5.04
N ARG A 428 15.47 4.75 5.27
CA ARG A 428 16.73 4.01 5.32
C ARG A 428 16.66 2.67 4.60
N SER A 429 15.71 2.56 3.67
CA SER A 429 15.38 1.30 3.01
C SER A 429 14.99 1.51 1.56
N VAL A 430 15.10 0.45 0.75
CA VAL A 430 14.50 0.37 -0.57
C VAL A 430 13.76 -0.95 -0.73
N LEU A 431 12.46 -0.88 -1.01
CA LEU A 431 11.63 -2.04 -1.36
C LEU A 431 11.61 -2.17 -2.88
N VAL A 432 11.90 -3.36 -3.38
CA VAL A 432 11.87 -3.63 -4.83
C VAL A 432 10.91 -4.77 -5.09
N LYS A 433 9.92 -4.51 -5.97
CA LYS A 433 8.97 -5.51 -6.48
C LYS A 433 9.48 -6.10 -7.77
N VAL A 434 9.29 -7.41 -7.97
CA VAL A 434 9.61 -8.09 -9.22
C VAL A 434 8.39 -8.74 -9.88
N ASP A 435 8.48 -8.88 -11.20
CA ASP A 435 7.82 -9.94 -11.94
C ASP A 435 8.60 -11.24 -11.73
N ASP A 436 8.00 -12.13 -10.95
CA ASP A 436 8.55 -13.41 -10.54
C ASP A 436 8.66 -14.42 -11.70
N ALA A 437 7.99 -14.17 -12.84
CA ALA A 437 8.19 -14.95 -14.05
C ALA A 437 9.48 -14.59 -14.79
N VAL A 438 10.07 -13.42 -14.50
CA VAL A 438 11.21 -12.86 -15.25
C VAL A 438 12.47 -12.79 -14.39
N LEU A 439 12.34 -12.37 -13.12
CA LEU A 439 13.48 -12.09 -12.25
C LEU A 439 13.31 -12.72 -10.87
N ARG A 440 14.27 -13.56 -10.48
CA ARG A 440 14.29 -14.14 -9.14
C ARG A 440 14.90 -13.17 -8.13
N LEU A 441 14.36 -13.15 -6.91
CA LEU A 441 14.85 -12.27 -5.84
C LEU A 441 16.34 -12.44 -5.48
N PRO A 442 16.93 -13.67 -5.44
CA PRO A 442 18.36 -13.82 -5.21
C PRO A 442 19.23 -13.18 -6.31
N ASP A 443 18.74 -13.16 -7.55
CA ASP A 443 19.46 -12.56 -8.68
C ASP A 443 19.43 -11.03 -8.58
N LEU A 444 18.28 -10.45 -8.23
CA LEU A 444 18.16 -9.03 -7.92
C LEU A 444 19.01 -8.62 -6.70
N ALA A 445 19.06 -9.43 -5.65
CA ALA A 445 19.89 -9.15 -4.48
C ALA A 445 21.38 -9.07 -4.83
N ARG A 446 21.88 -9.97 -5.71
CA ARG A 446 23.25 -9.89 -6.23
C ARG A 446 23.48 -8.63 -7.06
N HIS A 447 22.51 -8.23 -7.87
CA HIS A 447 22.56 -6.99 -8.65
C HIS A 447 22.69 -5.76 -7.76
N LEU A 448 21.83 -5.65 -6.73
CA LEU A 448 21.88 -4.58 -5.75
C LEU A 448 23.20 -4.51 -4.99
N VAL A 449 23.80 -5.65 -4.64
CA VAL A 449 25.13 -5.69 -4.04
C VAL A 449 26.20 -5.14 -5.00
N GLY A 450 26.10 -5.44 -6.30
CA GLY A 450 26.98 -4.88 -7.32
C GLY A 450 26.87 -3.36 -7.40
N LEU A 451 25.64 -2.85 -7.57
CA LEU A 451 25.38 -1.41 -7.65
C LEU A 451 25.85 -0.67 -6.38
N ALA A 452 25.62 -1.25 -5.20
CA ALA A 452 26.00 -0.66 -3.92
C ALA A 452 27.50 -0.48 -3.73
N ALA A 453 28.33 -1.26 -4.42
CA ALA A 453 29.79 -1.24 -4.28
C ALA A 453 30.45 0.00 -4.92
N ASP A 454 29.83 0.56 -5.97
CA ASP A 454 30.40 1.67 -6.76
C ASP A 454 29.73 3.03 -6.47
N LEU A 455 28.87 3.10 -5.45
CA LEU A 455 28.18 4.34 -5.10
C LEU A 455 29.16 5.41 -4.59
N ALA A 456 28.94 6.65 -5.03
CA ALA A 456 29.67 7.82 -4.55
C ALA A 456 29.48 8.03 -3.04
N ASP A 457 30.44 8.72 -2.42
CA ASP A 457 30.35 9.11 -1.01
C ASP A 457 29.20 10.11 -0.80
N PRO A 458 28.15 9.75 -0.04
CA PRO A 458 27.03 10.63 0.25
C PRO A 458 27.42 11.98 0.85
N ALA A 459 28.54 12.05 1.58
CA ALA A 459 29.04 13.29 2.18
C ALA A 459 29.55 14.30 1.13
N THR A 460 29.92 13.82 -0.06
CA THR A 460 30.49 14.65 -1.15
C THR A 460 29.47 15.00 -2.24
N VAL A 461 28.30 14.35 -2.23
CA VAL A 461 27.26 14.54 -3.23
C VAL A 461 26.45 15.81 -2.94
N VAL A 462 26.22 16.59 -4.00
CA VAL A 462 25.24 17.68 -4.02
C VAL A 462 24.10 17.25 -4.91
N LEU A 463 22.89 17.23 -4.35
CA LEU A 463 21.67 16.91 -5.07
C LEU A 463 21.04 18.19 -5.62
N ASP A 464 20.65 18.16 -6.89
CA ASP A 464 19.74 19.15 -7.46
C ASP A 464 18.32 18.87 -6.94
N VAL A 465 17.77 19.82 -6.21
CA VAL A 465 16.47 19.70 -5.55
C VAL A 465 15.61 20.92 -5.83
N ARG A 466 14.45 20.99 -5.20
CA ARG A 466 13.55 22.13 -5.30
C ARG A 466 13.25 22.64 -3.92
N GLU A 467 13.21 23.96 -3.76
CA GLU A 467 12.56 24.55 -2.59
C GLU A 467 11.10 24.84 -2.94
N VAL A 468 10.20 24.40 -2.06
CA VAL A 468 8.75 24.49 -2.24
C VAL A 468 8.18 25.33 -1.09
N THR A 469 7.69 26.52 -1.40
CA THR A 469 7.05 27.41 -0.42
C THR A 469 5.55 27.13 -0.38
N MET A 470 5.04 26.75 0.79
CA MET A 470 3.66 26.32 0.99
C MET A 470 2.92 27.21 2.00
N PRO A 471 1.70 27.69 1.69
CA PRO A 471 0.86 28.37 2.66
C PRO A 471 0.40 27.39 3.75
N MET A 472 0.37 27.81 5.01
CA MET A 472 -0.11 27.00 6.13
C MET A 472 -1.04 27.79 7.02
N ALA A 473 -2.26 27.28 7.19
CA ALA A 473 -3.15 27.74 8.25
C ALA A 473 -2.88 26.87 9.49
N PHE A 474 -2.22 27.46 10.48
CA PHE A 474 -2.06 26.85 11.80
C PHE A 474 -3.39 26.82 12.54
N ASP A 475 -3.50 25.89 13.50
CA ASP A 475 -4.68 25.77 14.37
C ASP A 475 -6.03 25.63 13.61
N HIS A 476 -5.99 25.00 12.44
CA HIS A 476 -7.11 24.97 11.50
C HIS A 476 -8.34 24.22 12.06
N PRO A 477 -9.59 24.71 11.86
CA PRO A 477 -10.80 24.08 12.39
C PRO A 477 -11.02 22.61 12.02
N GLU A 478 -10.69 22.20 10.79
CA GLU A 478 -10.77 20.78 10.41
C GLU A 478 -9.77 19.88 11.13
N ALA A 479 -8.60 20.39 11.55
CA ALA A 479 -7.67 19.61 12.37
C ALA A 479 -8.27 19.34 13.76
N HIS A 480 -8.93 20.34 14.35
CA HIS A 480 -9.70 20.19 15.59
C HIS A 480 -10.85 19.20 15.45
N GLU A 481 -11.54 19.20 14.31
CA GLU A 481 -12.59 18.20 14.04
C GLU A 481 -12.03 16.78 14.07
N ALA A 482 -10.85 16.54 13.50
CA ALA A 482 -10.20 15.22 13.56
C ALA A 482 -9.84 14.83 15.00
N MET A 483 -9.34 15.77 15.81
CA MET A 483 -9.05 15.55 17.22
C MET A 483 -10.34 15.22 18.01
N ARG A 484 -11.42 15.97 17.79
CA ARG A 484 -12.73 15.71 18.42
C ARG A 484 -13.28 14.34 18.08
N ARG A 485 -13.26 13.94 16.81
CA ARG A 485 -13.70 12.59 16.38
C ARG A 485 -12.86 11.50 17.03
N TYR A 486 -11.56 11.72 17.19
CA TYR A 486 -10.69 10.73 17.83
C TYR A 486 -10.99 10.51 19.31
N GLN A 487 -11.52 11.49 20.03
CA GLN A 487 -11.85 11.32 21.45
C GLN A 487 -12.88 10.21 21.68
N SER A 488 -13.73 9.88 20.71
CA SER A 488 -14.62 8.71 20.82
C SER A 488 -13.91 7.38 20.61
N VAL A 489 -12.71 7.38 20.02
CA VAL A 489 -11.86 6.19 19.82
C VAL A 489 -11.01 5.93 21.05
N ASN A 490 -10.33 6.96 21.56
CA ASN A 490 -9.53 6.87 22.78
C ASN A 490 -9.63 8.19 23.55
N PRO A 491 -10.59 8.33 24.49
CA PRO A 491 -10.80 9.58 25.22
C PRO A 491 -9.66 9.91 26.17
N THR A 492 -8.96 8.89 26.70
CA THR A 492 -7.89 9.02 27.69
C THR A 492 -6.51 9.23 27.07
N ALA A 493 -6.43 9.39 25.75
CA ALA A 493 -5.15 9.58 25.07
C ALA A 493 -4.45 10.87 25.55
N PRO A 494 -3.14 10.85 25.86
CA PRO A 494 -2.44 12.01 26.40
C PRO A 494 -2.36 13.23 25.47
N TRP A 495 -2.51 12.99 24.16
CA TRP A 495 -2.56 14.06 23.16
C TRP A 495 -3.93 14.71 23.03
N ASN A 496 -4.95 14.23 23.74
CA ASN A 496 -6.24 14.90 23.81
C ASN A 496 -6.23 16.03 24.87
N PRO A 497 -7.10 17.04 24.71
CA PRO A 497 -7.93 17.30 23.54
C PRO A 497 -7.19 18.02 22.40
N ASP A 498 -5.93 18.41 22.62
CA ASP A 498 -5.18 19.32 21.76
C ASP A 498 -3.76 18.83 21.48
N ASN A 499 -3.53 18.47 20.23
CA ASN A 499 -2.24 17.96 19.76
C ASN A 499 -1.12 19.00 19.83
N VAL A 500 -1.41 20.29 19.61
CA VAL A 500 -0.40 21.35 19.64
C VAL A 500 0.08 21.55 21.07
N GLU A 501 -0.86 21.57 22.02
CA GLU A 501 -0.52 21.62 23.44
C GLU A 501 0.26 20.38 23.88
N PHE A 502 -0.05 19.20 23.34
CA PHE A 502 0.75 18.00 23.58
C PHE A 502 2.18 18.13 23.03
N ILE A 503 2.35 18.58 21.78
CA ILE A 503 3.67 18.81 21.18
C ILE A 503 4.46 19.82 22.02
N ARG A 504 3.82 20.89 22.50
CA ARG A 504 4.43 21.87 23.40
C ARG A 504 4.96 21.20 24.67
N ARG A 505 4.12 20.43 25.38
CA ARG A 505 4.50 19.76 26.64
C ARG A 505 5.68 18.81 26.46
N VAL A 506 5.62 17.97 25.44
CA VAL A 506 6.64 16.92 25.22
C VAL A 506 7.98 17.48 24.70
N ASN A 507 8.00 18.74 24.25
CA ASN A 507 9.21 19.43 23.81
C ASN A 507 9.65 20.57 24.75
N ASP A 508 8.97 20.76 25.89
CA ASP A 508 9.21 21.83 26.87
C ASP A 508 9.26 23.23 26.26
N LEU A 509 8.30 23.53 25.39
CA LEU A 509 8.15 24.87 24.82
C LEU A 509 7.39 25.81 25.79
N PRO A 510 7.79 27.09 25.91
CA PRO A 510 7.16 28.03 26.86
C PRO A 510 5.66 28.23 26.64
N GLN A 511 5.24 28.40 25.39
CA GLN A 511 3.86 28.69 25.01
C GLN A 511 3.39 27.74 23.90
N ARG A 512 2.07 27.51 23.83
CA ARG A 512 1.45 26.64 22.83
C ARG A 512 1.81 27.06 21.41
N ASP A 513 1.76 28.36 21.16
CA ASP A 513 1.96 28.92 19.82
C ASP A 513 3.45 28.92 19.39
N ASP A 514 4.39 28.69 20.32
CA ASP A 514 5.81 28.51 19.98
C ASP A 514 6.03 27.29 19.07
N VAL A 515 5.12 26.30 19.12
CA VAL A 515 5.11 25.17 18.17
C VAL A 515 4.99 25.68 16.72
N PHE A 516 4.14 26.67 16.47
CA PHE A 516 3.94 27.23 15.13
C PHE A 516 5.16 28.02 14.66
N GLY A 517 5.83 28.72 15.59
CA GLY A 517 7.10 29.39 15.32
C GLY A 517 8.16 28.41 14.81
N VAL A 518 8.40 27.33 15.56
CA VAL A 518 9.37 26.29 15.17
C VAL A 518 9.02 25.68 13.81
N VAL A 519 7.73 25.39 13.54
CA VAL A 519 7.29 24.82 12.25
C VAL A 519 7.48 25.81 11.09
N THR A 520 7.32 27.11 11.34
CA THR A 520 7.48 28.16 10.32
C THR A 520 8.95 28.43 10.00
N GLU A 521 9.83 28.39 11.00
CA GLU A 521 11.26 28.65 10.84
C GLU A 521 12.01 27.47 10.20
N ALA A 522 11.48 26.25 10.34
CA ALA A 522 12.07 25.05 9.80
C ALA A 522 12.09 25.02 8.26
N THR A 523 13.15 24.42 7.73
CA THR A 523 13.17 23.91 6.36
C THR A 523 13.15 22.39 6.42
N TYR A 524 12.10 21.78 5.87
CA TYR A 524 11.87 20.35 5.93
C TYR A 524 12.37 19.68 4.64
N LEU A 525 13.25 18.70 4.76
CA LEU A 525 13.68 17.87 3.64
C LEU A 525 12.73 16.68 3.50
N VAL A 526 12.13 16.51 2.32
CA VAL A 526 11.35 15.31 1.99
C VAL A 526 12.30 14.12 1.88
N VAL A 527 12.10 13.11 2.72
CA VAL A 527 12.92 11.89 2.76
C VAL A 527 12.16 10.65 2.28
N GLY A 528 10.90 10.81 1.87
CA GLY A 528 10.08 9.75 1.28
C GLY A 528 8.73 10.30 0.83
N LEU A 529 8.02 9.55 -0.01
CA LEU A 529 6.68 9.88 -0.47
C LEU A 529 5.73 8.70 -0.21
N GLY A 530 4.43 9.00 -0.14
CA GLY A 530 3.41 8.01 0.13
C GLY A 530 3.17 7.69 1.61
N ASP A 531 3.55 8.59 2.54
CA ASP A 531 3.29 8.54 3.99
C ASP A 531 2.23 9.58 4.42
N VAL A 532 0.92 9.31 4.38
CA VAL A 532 0.33 8.13 3.74
C VAL A 532 -0.52 8.53 2.53
N TYR A 533 -0.32 7.79 1.43
CA TYR A 533 -0.98 7.92 0.14
C TYR A 533 -0.66 9.18 -0.69
N LEU A 534 -0.85 9.08 -2.02
CA LEU A 534 -0.98 10.18 -2.97
C LEU A 534 0.05 11.31 -2.82
N GLY A 535 1.33 10.97 -2.82
CA GLY A 535 2.44 11.93 -2.77
C GLY A 535 2.60 12.62 -1.42
N ALA A 536 1.91 12.15 -0.37
CA ALA A 536 2.12 12.62 1.00
C ALA A 536 3.60 12.45 1.39
N PRO A 537 4.30 13.51 1.81
CA PRO A 537 5.71 13.42 2.14
C PRO A 537 5.87 12.85 3.55
N VAL A 538 6.97 12.11 3.75
CA VAL A 538 7.64 12.05 5.06
C VAL A 538 8.81 13.01 4.97
N ALA A 539 8.86 14.00 5.86
CA ALA A 539 9.87 15.04 5.83
C ALA A 539 10.50 15.28 7.19
N VAL A 540 11.74 15.77 7.23
CA VAL A 540 12.45 16.06 8.48
C VAL A 540 13.10 17.44 8.42
N PRO A 541 13.11 18.22 9.52
CA PRO A 541 13.90 19.44 9.56
C PRO A 541 15.38 19.20 9.28
N ILE A 542 15.92 19.97 8.34
CA ILE A 542 17.36 19.98 8.01
C ILE A 542 18.16 20.39 9.25
N ASP A 543 17.75 21.49 9.89
CA ASP A 543 18.33 21.95 11.14
C ASP A 543 17.82 21.11 12.32
N PRO A 544 18.70 20.39 13.05
CA PRO A 544 18.30 19.57 14.18
C PRO A 544 17.59 20.31 15.32
N ARG A 545 17.81 21.62 15.48
CA ARG A 545 17.14 22.44 16.51
C ARG A 545 15.63 22.51 16.28
N HIS A 546 15.18 22.35 15.03
CA HIS A 546 13.76 22.38 14.67
C HIS A 546 13.07 21.01 14.73
N ARG A 547 13.77 19.93 15.08
CA ARG A 547 13.19 18.58 15.21
C ARG A 547 12.35 18.44 16.48
N LEU A 548 11.08 18.84 16.39
CA LEU A 548 10.08 18.55 17.42
C LEU A 548 9.87 17.04 17.49
N VAL A 549 9.95 16.48 18.70
CA VAL A 549 9.74 15.05 18.96
C VAL A 549 8.30 14.84 19.41
N THR A 550 7.64 13.82 18.90
CA THR A 550 6.29 13.43 19.34
C THR A 550 6.04 11.94 19.12
N THR A 551 4.86 11.45 19.50
CA THR A 551 4.42 10.07 19.22
C THR A 551 3.36 10.03 18.12
N LYS A 552 3.31 8.92 17.39
CA LYS A 552 2.15 8.55 16.59
C LYS A 552 0.99 8.16 17.53
N TYR A 553 -0.25 8.35 17.07
CA TYR A 553 -1.49 7.98 17.75
C TYR A 553 -1.55 6.47 18.02
N ASN A 554 -2.18 6.07 19.14
CA ASN A 554 -2.44 4.67 19.48
C ASN A 554 -3.88 4.45 20.00
N PRO A 555 -4.77 3.78 19.23
CA PRO A 555 -4.61 3.44 17.81
C PRO A 555 -4.64 4.69 16.92
N ALA A 556 -4.28 4.57 15.65
CA ALA A 556 -4.36 5.67 14.67
C ALA A 556 -5.79 6.20 14.49
N ARG A 557 -5.93 7.45 14.04
CA ARG A 557 -7.25 8.02 13.68
C ARG A 557 -7.82 7.29 12.47
N THR A 558 -9.14 7.15 12.46
CA THR A 558 -9.90 6.67 11.31
C THR A 558 -10.15 7.76 10.26
N TRP A 559 -10.03 9.03 10.66
CA TRP A 559 -10.30 10.18 9.79
C TRP A 559 -9.33 11.33 10.06
N THR A 560 -8.78 11.91 8.99
CA THR A 560 -7.88 13.06 8.94
C THR A 560 -8.26 13.85 7.68
N PRO A 561 -8.43 15.18 7.76
CA PRO A 561 -8.80 15.97 6.60
C PRO A 561 -7.66 16.04 5.60
N GLN A 562 -8.02 16.14 4.31
CA GLN A 562 -7.05 16.31 3.24
C GLN A 562 -6.12 17.50 3.50
N ASN A 563 -4.82 17.26 3.33
CA ASN A 563 -3.70 18.20 3.52
C ASN A 563 -3.60 18.78 4.93
N ALA A 564 -4.11 18.06 5.92
CA ALA A 564 -3.64 18.25 7.29
C ALA A 564 -2.11 18.11 7.32
N VAL A 565 -1.47 18.89 8.16
CA VAL A 565 -0.03 18.79 8.44
C VAL A 565 0.10 18.21 9.83
N GLY A 566 0.91 17.16 9.99
CA GLY A 566 1.12 16.52 11.29
C GLY A 566 2.57 16.13 11.53
N ILE A 567 2.91 15.93 12.80
CA ILE A 567 4.23 15.50 13.27
C ILE A 567 4.11 14.13 13.96
N GLY A 568 5.02 13.20 13.68
CA GLY A 568 5.02 11.84 14.23
C GLY A 568 6.46 11.34 14.39
N GLY A 569 6.90 11.04 15.62
CA GLY A 569 8.32 10.92 15.88
C GLY A 569 8.99 12.28 15.67
N ILE A 570 9.99 12.33 14.81
CA ILE A 570 10.64 13.56 14.33
C ILE A 570 10.19 13.99 12.93
N TYR A 571 9.24 13.25 12.34
CA TYR A 571 8.83 13.44 10.95
C TYR A 571 7.62 14.34 10.84
N LEU A 572 7.56 15.09 9.75
CA LEU A 572 6.41 15.84 9.29
C LEU A 572 5.75 15.10 8.12
N CYS A 573 4.42 15.10 8.10
CA CYS A 573 3.58 14.57 7.04
C CYS A 573 2.58 15.63 6.56
N ILE A 574 2.27 15.61 5.25
CA ILE A 574 1.14 16.32 4.65
C ILE A 574 0.19 15.29 4.02
N TYR A 575 -0.99 15.09 4.60
CA TYR A 575 -1.91 14.04 4.13
C TYR A 575 -2.43 14.35 2.70
N GLY A 576 -2.12 13.50 1.71
CA GLY A 576 -2.46 13.76 0.30
C GLY A 576 -3.98 13.72 0.01
N MET A 577 -4.72 13.03 0.85
CA MET A 577 -6.15 12.76 0.75
C MET A 577 -6.79 12.72 2.14
N GLU A 578 -8.12 12.75 2.17
CA GLU A 578 -8.88 12.43 3.37
C GLU A 578 -8.75 10.93 3.68
N GLY A 579 -8.53 10.57 4.94
CA GLY A 579 -8.32 9.17 5.31
C GLY A 579 -7.76 8.95 6.71
N PRO A 580 -7.32 7.73 7.04
CA PRO A 580 -6.72 7.42 8.34
C PRO A 580 -5.38 8.14 8.54
N GLY A 581 -4.97 8.34 9.79
CA GLY A 581 -3.72 9.04 10.08
C GLY A 581 -3.23 8.91 11.52
N GLY A 582 -1.91 8.82 11.68
CA GLY A 582 -1.26 8.59 12.98
C GLY A 582 -0.54 9.80 13.56
N TYR A 583 -0.32 10.88 12.80
CA TYR A 583 0.55 11.98 13.24
C TYR A 583 -0.22 13.04 14.02
N GLN A 584 0.43 13.71 14.98
CA GLN A 584 -0.11 14.82 15.75
C GLN A 584 -0.31 16.04 14.84
N LEU A 585 -1.56 16.45 14.65
CA LEU A 585 -1.92 17.54 13.73
C LEU A 585 -1.55 18.93 14.29
N VAL A 586 -0.96 19.77 13.44
CA VAL A 586 -0.53 21.14 13.76
C VAL A 586 -1.20 22.22 12.89
N GLY A 587 -1.76 21.85 11.74
CA GLY A 587 -2.41 22.78 10.83
C GLY A 587 -2.85 22.13 9.53
N ARG A 588 -3.09 22.95 8.51
CA ARG A 588 -3.48 22.50 7.16
C ARG A 588 -2.80 23.34 6.08
N THR A 589 -2.56 22.74 4.92
CA THR A 589 -1.93 23.39 3.77
C THR A 589 -2.71 23.13 2.48
N VAL A 590 -2.14 23.52 1.34
CA VAL A 590 -2.66 23.29 -0.01
C VAL A 590 -2.50 21.84 -0.47
N PRO A 591 -3.22 21.41 -1.53
CA PRO A 591 -3.05 20.08 -2.10
C PRO A 591 -1.60 19.76 -2.47
N VAL A 592 -1.14 18.57 -2.07
CA VAL A 592 0.12 17.95 -2.54
C VAL A 592 -0.11 16.92 -3.66
N TRP A 593 -1.37 16.76 -4.07
CA TRP A 593 -1.84 15.86 -5.12
C TRP A 593 -2.90 16.53 -5.98
N ARG A 594 -2.85 16.31 -7.29
CA ARG A 594 -3.89 16.74 -8.25
C ARG A 594 -3.96 15.83 -9.46
N LEU A 595 -5.17 15.67 -10.01
CA LEU A 595 -5.37 15.06 -11.32
C LEU A 595 -5.85 16.17 -12.25
N ILE A 596 -4.95 16.75 -13.06
CA ILE A 596 -5.32 17.75 -14.07
C ILE A 596 -5.34 17.08 -15.45
N ALA A 597 -6.27 17.48 -16.31
CA ALA A 597 -6.17 17.24 -17.75
C ALA A 597 -4.85 17.82 -18.30
N GLU A 598 -4.30 17.21 -19.35
CA GLU A 598 -3.01 17.59 -19.93
C GLU A 598 -2.90 19.11 -20.16
N ASP A 599 -2.02 19.78 -19.42
CA ASP A 599 -1.63 21.18 -19.59
C ASP A 599 -0.15 21.20 -20.02
N PRO A 600 0.17 21.52 -21.28
CA PRO A 600 1.53 21.50 -21.80
C PRO A 600 2.54 22.40 -21.07
N GLY A 601 2.05 23.36 -20.25
CA GLY A 601 2.89 24.28 -19.48
C GLY A 601 3.21 23.83 -18.05
N ARG A 602 2.71 22.67 -17.59
CA ARG A 602 2.85 22.23 -16.19
C ARG A 602 3.46 20.86 -16.06
N ASP A 603 4.01 20.59 -14.87
CA ASP A 603 4.46 19.25 -14.51
C ASP A 603 3.26 18.30 -14.58
N PRO A 604 3.30 17.28 -15.47
CA PRO A 604 2.18 16.35 -15.65
C PRO A 604 2.03 15.36 -14.49
N LYS A 605 3.01 15.28 -13.58
CA LYS A 605 2.97 14.37 -12.44
C LYS A 605 1.89 14.80 -11.44
N PRO A 606 0.98 13.88 -11.05
CA PRO A 606 -0.08 14.19 -10.09
C PRO A 606 0.40 14.56 -8.68
N TRP A 607 1.50 13.96 -8.23
CA TRP A 607 2.12 14.29 -6.95
C TRP A 607 2.94 15.57 -7.14
N LEU A 608 2.83 16.53 -6.21
CA LEU A 608 3.46 17.85 -6.38
C LEU A 608 4.82 17.97 -5.70
N LEU A 609 5.09 17.12 -4.72
CA LEU A 609 6.35 17.05 -4.01
C LEU A 609 7.25 15.94 -4.58
N ARG A 610 8.56 16.07 -4.45
CA ARG A 610 9.58 15.10 -4.91
C ARG A 610 10.45 14.70 -3.73
N GLN A 611 11.15 13.58 -3.89
CA GLN A 611 12.25 13.21 -3.00
C GLN A 611 13.22 14.40 -2.89
N PHE A 612 13.67 14.71 -1.67
CA PHE A 612 14.58 15.80 -1.34
C PHE A 612 14.09 17.23 -1.59
N ASP A 613 12.81 17.44 -1.90
CA ASP A 613 12.25 18.79 -1.85
C ASP A 613 12.48 19.41 -0.47
N ARG A 614 12.80 20.70 -0.47
CA ARG A 614 12.93 21.54 0.73
C ARG A 614 11.63 22.30 0.93
N ILE A 615 10.78 21.86 1.85
CA ILE A 615 9.50 22.51 2.16
C ILE A 615 9.74 23.63 3.17
N ARG A 616 9.16 24.80 2.88
CA ARG A 616 9.04 25.94 3.82
C ARG A 616 7.58 26.35 3.93
N PHE A 617 7.12 26.62 5.15
CA PHE A 617 5.75 27.09 5.37
C PHE A 617 5.69 28.60 5.53
N VAL A 618 4.63 29.21 4.98
CA VAL A 618 4.29 30.62 5.18
C VAL A 618 2.92 30.67 5.87
N PRO A 619 2.79 31.28 7.06
CA PRO A 619 1.52 31.39 7.75
C PRO A 619 0.49 32.16 6.92
N VAL A 620 -0.73 31.63 6.85
CA VAL A 620 -1.90 32.29 6.24
C VAL A 620 -3.14 32.05 7.12
N THR A 621 -4.18 32.85 6.92
CA THR A 621 -5.49 32.61 7.53
C THR A 621 -6.19 31.39 6.92
N ALA A 622 -7.21 30.86 7.61
CA ALA A 622 -8.02 29.77 7.08
C ALA A 622 -8.80 30.21 5.82
N GLU A 623 -9.27 31.45 5.74
CA GLU A 623 -9.95 31.99 4.57
C GLU A 623 -9.02 32.10 3.35
N GLU A 624 -7.80 32.64 3.54
CA GLU A 624 -6.79 32.70 2.48
C GLU A 624 -6.42 31.31 2.00
N LEU A 625 -6.20 30.36 2.92
CA LEU A 625 -5.90 28.99 2.55
C LEU A 625 -7.03 28.37 1.72
N ALA A 626 -8.29 28.60 2.08
CA ALA A 626 -9.44 28.06 1.35
C ALA A 626 -9.47 28.54 -0.12
N LEU A 627 -9.19 29.83 -0.35
CA LEU A 627 -9.08 30.38 -1.71
C LEU A 627 -7.96 29.70 -2.50
N GLN A 628 -6.77 29.61 -1.93
CA GLN A 628 -5.59 29.04 -2.60
C GLN A 628 -5.77 27.53 -2.90
N ARG A 629 -6.43 26.80 -1.99
CA ARG A 629 -6.82 25.40 -2.21
C ARG A 629 -7.76 25.26 -3.41
N ALA A 630 -8.75 26.15 -3.54
CA ALA A 630 -9.67 26.14 -4.67
C ALA A 630 -8.97 26.45 -6.00
N GLU A 631 -8.05 27.42 -6.02
CA GLU A 631 -7.25 27.78 -7.20
C GLU A 631 -6.36 26.63 -7.69
N ILE A 632 -5.70 25.91 -6.77
CA ILE A 632 -4.87 24.75 -7.12
C ILE A 632 -5.74 23.60 -7.67
N LYS A 633 -6.88 23.34 -7.03
CA LYS A 633 -7.83 22.32 -7.50
C LYS A 633 -8.40 22.65 -8.88
N ALA A 634 -8.68 23.92 -9.15
CA ALA A 634 -9.15 24.39 -10.45
C ALA A 634 -8.04 24.45 -11.51
N GLY A 635 -6.78 24.18 -11.14
CA GLY A 635 -5.65 24.33 -12.04
C GLY A 635 -5.40 25.78 -12.44
N VAL A 636 -5.73 26.77 -11.61
CA VAL A 636 -5.39 28.18 -11.83
C VAL A 636 -4.03 28.52 -11.23
N ARG A 637 -3.68 27.88 -10.10
CA ARG A 637 -2.43 28.08 -9.35
C ARG A 637 -1.63 26.77 -9.24
N ASP A 638 -0.32 26.90 -9.10
CA ASP A 638 0.60 25.80 -8.74
C ASP A 638 1.34 26.16 -7.42
N LEU A 639 2.07 25.19 -6.86
CA LEU A 639 3.00 25.44 -5.75
C LEU A 639 4.09 26.42 -6.20
N ASP A 640 4.55 27.25 -5.25
CA ASP A 640 5.71 28.12 -5.47
C ASP A 640 6.98 27.29 -5.35
N ILE A 641 7.64 27.05 -6.48
CA ILE A 641 8.78 26.13 -6.61
C ILE A 641 9.95 26.88 -7.23
N ARG A 642 11.12 26.80 -6.59
CA ARG A 642 12.38 27.32 -7.13
C ARG A 642 13.49 26.26 -7.10
N PRO A 643 14.42 26.25 -8.07
CA PRO A 643 15.60 25.41 -8.01
C PRO A 643 16.40 25.65 -6.72
N ALA A 644 16.90 24.58 -6.13
CA ALA A 644 17.75 24.61 -4.94
C ALA A 644 18.73 23.43 -4.98
N THR A 645 19.63 23.37 -4.00
CA THR A 645 20.52 22.23 -3.79
C THR A 645 20.40 21.70 -2.37
N PHE A 646 20.74 20.43 -2.19
CA PHE A 646 20.91 19.80 -0.88
C PHE A 646 22.23 19.03 -0.82
N SER A 647 22.94 19.13 0.29
CA SER A 647 24.11 18.26 0.54
C SER A 647 24.21 17.93 2.03
N VAL A 648 24.66 16.72 2.36
CA VAL A 648 24.84 16.34 3.77
C VAL A 648 25.89 17.23 4.46
N ALA A 649 26.87 17.72 3.71
CA ALA A 649 27.86 18.69 4.19
C ALA A 649 27.23 19.99 4.73
N GLU A 650 26.10 20.45 4.16
CA GLU A 650 25.40 21.64 4.67
C GLU A 650 24.79 21.39 6.06
N VAL A 651 24.37 20.16 6.32
CA VAL A 651 23.83 19.75 7.62
C VAL A 651 24.94 19.59 8.65
N ALA A 652 26.05 18.95 8.27
CA ALA A 652 27.23 18.82 9.12
C ALA A 652 27.76 20.19 9.56
N ALA A 653 27.80 21.17 8.64
CA ALA A 653 28.22 22.53 8.97
C ALA A 653 27.28 23.23 9.98
N LEU A 654 25.96 22.99 9.90
CA LEU A 654 24.99 23.48 10.88
C LEU A 654 25.19 22.81 12.24
N GLU A 655 25.42 21.50 12.25
CA GLU A 655 25.66 20.72 13.48
C GLU A 655 26.95 21.15 14.19
N GLU A 656 28.03 21.38 13.44
CA GLU A 656 29.30 21.89 13.97
C GLU A 656 29.16 23.34 14.49
N GLY A 657 28.50 24.20 13.72
CA GLY A 657 28.35 25.62 14.06
C GLY A 657 27.43 25.90 15.26
N ALA A 658 26.50 24.98 15.57
CA ALA A 658 25.53 25.11 16.65
C ALA A 658 25.55 23.93 17.63
N ALA A 659 26.69 23.23 17.77
CA ALA A 659 26.80 21.99 18.53
C ALA A 659 26.29 22.10 19.98
N ASP A 660 26.70 23.15 20.70
CA ASP A 660 26.31 23.37 22.10
C ASP A 660 24.80 23.65 22.22
N GLU A 661 24.23 24.45 21.32
CA GLU A 661 22.81 24.76 21.28
C GLU A 661 21.97 23.52 20.95
N ILE A 662 22.40 22.74 19.95
CA ILE A 662 21.76 21.49 19.57
C ILE A 662 21.79 20.49 20.74
N ALA A 663 22.93 20.36 21.42
CA ALA A 663 23.07 19.50 22.58
C ALA A 663 22.12 19.93 23.72
N LEU A 664 22.02 21.23 23.99
CA LEU A 664 21.12 21.79 25.00
C LEU A 664 19.65 21.52 24.66
N VAL A 665 19.23 21.83 23.42
CA VAL A 665 17.85 21.60 22.94
C VAL A 665 17.49 20.13 22.98
N ARG A 666 18.40 19.23 22.55
CA ARG A 666 18.19 17.77 22.61
C ARG A 666 18.05 17.28 24.05
N ALA A 667 18.88 17.79 24.97
CA ALA A 667 18.82 17.42 26.38
C ALA A 667 17.50 17.86 27.05
N HIS A 668 17.07 19.12 26.83
CA HIS A 668 15.81 19.64 27.35
C HIS A 668 14.61 18.84 26.81
N ARG A 669 14.54 18.63 25.49
CA ARG A 669 13.45 17.85 24.87
C ARG A 669 13.42 16.42 25.36
N ARG A 670 14.58 15.76 25.54
CA ARG A 670 14.64 14.39 26.06
C ARG A 670 14.12 14.31 27.50
N ALA A 671 14.49 15.26 28.35
CA ALA A 671 13.97 15.32 29.72
C ALA A 671 12.44 15.55 29.75
N ALA A 672 11.93 16.43 28.90
CA ALA A 672 10.50 16.69 28.75
C ALA A 672 9.73 15.46 28.26
N PHE A 673 10.29 14.77 27.26
CA PHE A 673 9.76 13.54 26.72
C PHE A 673 9.70 12.42 27.76
N ASP A 674 10.78 12.24 28.54
CA ASP A 674 10.84 11.27 29.62
C ASP A 674 9.82 11.58 30.73
N ALA A 675 9.66 12.86 31.08
CA ALA A 675 8.69 13.29 32.08
C ALA A 675 7.24 13.09 31.60
N GLU A 676 6.94 13.37 30.33
CA GLU A 676 5.61 13.14 29.75
C GLU A 676 5.31 11.63 29.70
N ARG A 677 6.29 10.80 29.29
CA ARG A 677 6.17 9.34 29.28
C ARG A 677 5.87 8.78 30.67
N GLN A 678 6.52 9.28 31.72
CA GLN A 678 6.26 8.83 33.10
C GLN A 678 4.82 9.10 33.54
N ARG A 679 4.22 10.23 33.12
CA ARG A 679 2.81 10.56 33.44
C ARG A 679 1.80 9.62 32.79
N TRP A 680 2.19 8.85 31.79
CA TRP A 680 1.30 7.92 31.09
C TRP A 680 1.30 6.53 31.71
N VAL A 681 2.38 6.18 32.41
CA VAL A 681 2.53 4.91 33.11
C VAL A 681 1.88 4.97 34.50
N SER A 682 1.81 6.16 35.10
CA SER A 682 1.09 6.47 36.35
C SER A 682 -0.40 6.71 36.12
#